data_AF-A0A829S4M6-F1
#
_entry.id   AF-A0A829S4M6-F1
#
_cell.length_a   1.000
_cell.length_b   1.000
_cell.length_c   1.000
_cell.angle_alpha   90.00
_cell.angle_beta   90.00
_cell.angle_gamma   90.00
#
_symmetry.space_group_name_H-M   'P 1'
#
loop_
_entity.id
_entity.type
_entity.pdbx_description
1 polymer ?
#
loop_
_entity_poly.entity_id
_entity_poly.type
_entity_poly.pdbx_seq_one_letter_code
_entity_poly.pdbx_strand_id
1 'polypeptide(L)'
;MIIRFASPLLNISLGLALAGLSGMALAKPPKLDASTLTVIGYHEITDTKNALIPQYAVTTQQFTQHVEWLQKNGFHFITVDQLIRAHQGKFQLPTKPVLLTVDDGYQSFYQNAYPIIKAKKIPVVLAVVGSWLEPKAGQKVDFSGEEIPRDKILSWPELKEMQDSGFVEIASHSYHLHRGITGNPQGNSEPAATTRFYDVKTQTYENDAQYQSRIYNDLKKNNELLKAHGLRSPRIMVWPYGRYNMQTVQIAKKLGMPITITLDDGADHAKQSLQNMSRILVEGDMTTDDLAQEIKNRELNLTDNNRPQKIMHIDLDYIYDPDPKQQERNLGHLLDRINAMGVNTVYLQAFSDPDANGSADMVYFPNRHLPMRADLFNRVAWQIQTRTPVSRIYAWMPLLAWELPKTDPVSKDLVVTQQAKSGEHLNMGYIRLSPFSADARQTIREIYQDLAKSSSFNGILFHDDVTLSDYEDASPDALKAYAKQGLPTDLAKIRDNDQDLQKWTAYKTKYLDDFAMQLVDDVRQYEPFLLTARNLYAQVALKPYAENWYSQSLEESLKRYDFTAIMAMPYMEQVDNSDQFYKDMIDRVKQYPNGIKKTVFELQATDWRKNEKVPSTEMAATIHSLYQQGVMHVGYYPDDPIKDQPDVDTMHKAFAEKSSRLVP
;
A
#
# COMPACT_ATOMS: atom_id res chain seq x y z
N MET A 1 9.83 -43.74 -77.37
CA MET A 1 8.53 -43.21 -77.82
C MET A 1 7.46 -43.92 -76.98
N ILE A 2 6.92 -43.40 -75.87
CA ILE A 2 7.15 -42.12 -75.17
C ILE A 2 7.00 -42.35 -73.63
N ILE A 3 8.14 -42.35 -72.91
CA ILE A 3 8.48 -41.75 -71.58
C ILE A 3 7.51 -42.02 -70.40
N ARG A 4 7.77 -42.72 -69.27
CA ARG A 4 8.91 -42.95 -68.34
C ARG A 4 9.26 -41.78 -67.38
N PHE A 5 9.02 -42.01 -66.08
CA PHE A 5 9.72 -41.51 -64.86
C PHE A 5 9.03 -40.52 -63.89
N ALA A 6 8.94 -41.01 -62.64
CA ALA A 6 9.38 -40.40 -61.38
C ALA A 6 8.56 -39.27 -60.71
N SER A 7 8.51 -39.39 -59.38
CA SER A 7 7.91 -38.58 -58.33
C SER A 7 8.10 -37.05 -58.43
N PRO A 8 7.26 -36.28 -57.71
CA PRO A 8 7.71 -35.10 -56.98
C PRO A 8 7.44 -35.30 -55.47
N LEU A 9 8.49 -35.44 -54.67
CA LEU A 9 9.04 -34.36 -53.84
C LEU A 9 8.04 -33.83 -52.79
N LEU A 10 8.14 -34.47 -51.63
CA LEU A 10 7.66 -34.05 -50.33
C LEU A 10 8.32 -32.70 -49.97
N ASN A 11 7.67 -31.59 -50.28
CA ASN A 11 8.04 -30.29 -49.72
C ASN A 11 7.40 -30.18 -48.32
N ILE A 12 8.14 -30.68 -47.32
CA ILE A 12 7.98 -30.29 -45.93
C ILE A 12 8.42 -28.83 -45.86
N SER A 13 7.47 -27.90 -46.02
CA SER A 13 7.67 -26.51 -45.64
C SER A 13 7.71 -26.45 -44.12
N LEU A 14 8.93 -26.43 -43.61
CA LEU A 14 9.34 -26.17 -42.24
C LEU A 14 8.85 -24.77 -41.80
N GLY A 15 7.57 -24.65 -41.47
CA GLY A 15 7.07 -23.53 -40.69
C GLY A 15 7.58 -23.70 -39.27
N LEU A 16 8.68 -23.02 -38.92
CA LEU A 16 9.15 -22.92 -37.54
C LEU A 16 8.03 -22.37 -36.66
N ALA A 17 7.28 -23.28 -36.04
CA ALA A 17 6.75 -23.04 -34.72
C ALA A 17 7.96 -22.89 -33.80
N LEU A 18 8.47 -21.66 -33.66
CA LEU A 18 9.14 -21.25 -32.43
C LEU A 18 8.06 -21.28 -31.35
N ALA A 19 7.72 -22.50 -30.91
CA ALA A 19 7.21 -22.71 -29.58
C ALA A 19 8.26 -22.10 -28.66
N GLY A 20 7.91 -20.95 -28.07
CA GLY A 20 8.65 -20.35 -26.99
C GLY A 20 8.70 -21.35 -25.85
N LEU A 21 9.71 -22.23 -25.88
CA LEU A 21 10.31 -22.80 -24.69
C LEU A 21 10.97 -21.63 -23.97
N SER A 22 10.14 -20.79 -23.36
CA SER A 22 10.52 -19.90 -22.29
C SER A 22 11.11 -20.80 -21.22
N GLY A 23 12.43 -20.94 -21.22
CA GLY A 23 13.13 -21.69 -20.19
C GLY A 23 12.59 -21.22 -18.86
N MET A 24 12.12 -22.15 -18.04
CA MET A 24 11.75 -21.88 -16.65
C MET A 24 12.98 -21.28 -15.98
N ALA A 25 13.08 -19.96 -16.00
CA ALA A 25 14.05 -19.23 -15.21
C ALA A 25 13.52 -19.33 -13.79
N LEU A 26 13.90 -20.41 -13.09
CA LEU A 26 13.86 -20.44 -11.64
C LEU A 26 14.43 -19.09 -11.16
N ALA A 27 13.60 -18.31 -10.46
CA ALA A 27 14.00 -17.02 -9.96
C ALA A 27 15.31 -17.19 -9.20
N LYS A 28 16.38 -16.51 -9.64
CA LYS A 28 17.67 -16.55 -8.93
C LYS A 28 17.42 -16.06 -7.50
N PRO A 29 17.97 -16.72 -6.48
CA PRO A 29 17.80 -16.26 -5.10
C PRO A 29 18.31 -14.81 -5.00
N PRO A 30 17.59 -13.95 -4.25
CA PRO A 30 18.01 -12.56 -4.08
C PRO A 30 19.44 -12.53 -3.51
N LYS A 31 20.27 -11.65 -4.08
CA LYS A 31 21.64 -11.44 -3.61
C LYS A 31 21.66 -10.24 -2.68
N LEU A 32 22.44 -10.33 -1.61
CA LEU A 32 22.69 -9.20 -0.72
C LEU A 32 23.34 -8.06 -1.50
N ASP A 33 22.73 -6.89 -1.46
CA ASP A 33 23.31 -5.66 -1.99
C ASP A 33 24.05 -4.89 -0.88
N ALA A 34 25.37 -5.04 -0.85
CA ALA A 34 26.22 -4.33 0.11
C ALA A 34 26.28 -2.81 -0.15
N SER A 35 25.61 -2.27 -1.17
CA SER A 35 25.45 -0.84 -1.41
C SER A 35 24.15 -0.26 -0.85
N THR A 36 23.26 -1.10 -0.30
CA THR A 36 22.05 -0.67 0.40
C THR A 36 22.41 0.24 1.58
N LEU A 37 21.84 1.44 1.58
CA LEU A 37 21.91 2.37 2.69
C LEU A 37 20.97 1.91 3.80
N THR A 38 21.55 1.56 4.93
CA THR A 38 20.78 1.20 6.12
C THR A 38 20.50 2.47 6.93
N VAL A 39 19.24 2.82 7.13
CA VAL A 39 18.84 3.90 8.03
C VAL A 39 18.19 3.28 9.28
N ILE A 40 18.67 3.66 10.47
CA ILE A 40 18.21 3.09 11.74
C ILE A 40 17.70 4.23 12.64
N GLY A 41 16.48 4.07 13.18
CA GLY A 41 15.82 5.02 14.07
C GLY A 41 15.71 4.50 15.49
N TYR A 42 16.25 5.25 16.44
CA TYR A 42 16.04 5.08 17.88
C TYR A 42 15.18 6.22 18.43
N HIS A 43 14.56 6.01 19.58
CA HIS A 43 13.80 7.05 20.28
C HIS A 43 14.47 7.34 21.63
N GLU A 44 14.04 6.68 22.69
CA GLU A 44 14.55 6.90 24.04
C GLU A 44 15.64 5.87 24.38
N ILE A 45 16.77 6.31 24.94
CA ILE A 45 17.86 5.40 25.36
C ILE A 45 17.95 5.41 26.88
N THR A 46 17.21 4.53 27.54
CA THR A 46 17.08 4.48 29.00
C THR A 46 16.65 3.09 29.47
N ASP A 47 16.72 2.82 30.78
CA ASP A 47 16.07 1.64 31.35
C ASP A 47 14.57 1.68 31.06
N THR A 48 14.00 0.58 30.56
CA THR A 48 12.58 0.48 30.16
C THR A 48 11.61 0.94 31.25
N LYS A 49 11.94 0.73 32.53
CA LYS A 49 11.13 1.18 33.69
C LYS A 49 11.01 2.70 33.84
N ASN A 50 11.94 3.45 33.24
CA ASN A 50 12.04 4.91 33.33
C ASN A 50 11.59 5.61 32.04
N ALA A 51 11.33 4.82 30.98
CA ALA A 51 10.96 5.31 29.66
C ALA A 51 9.55 5.89 29.67
N LEU A 52 9.35 6.91 28.85
CA LEU A 52 8.03 7.48 28.59
C LEU A 52 7.19 6.56 27.72
N ILE A 53 7.82 5.94 26.71
CA ILE A 53 7.19 4.92 25.86
C ILE A 53 8.08 3.66 25.85
N PRO A 54 7.83 2.69 26.75
CA PRO A 54 8.65 1.49 26.87
C PRO A 54 8.84 0.70 25.58
N GLN A 55 7.83 0.64 24.69
CA GLN A 55 7.94 -0.11 23.44
C GLN A 55 8.97 0.45 22.45
N TYR A 56 9.38 1.71 22.59
CA TYR A 56 10.37 2.36 21.71
C TYR A 56 11.65 2.74 22.46
N ALA A 57 11.82 2.25 23.68
CA ALA A 57 12.98 2.55 24.52
C ALA A 57 13.96 1.38 24.56
N VAL A 58 15.23 1.66 24.26
CA VAL A 58 16.32 0.68 24.40
C VAL A 58 17.23 1.06 25.55
N THR A 59 17.76 0.06 26.26
CA THR A 59 18.76 0.33 27.30
C THR A 59 20.08 0.82 26.68
N THR A 60 20.87 1.55 27.47
CA THR A 60 22.25 1.95 27.08
C THR A 60 23.10 0.76 26.66
N GLN A 61 22.91 -0.39 27.33
CA GLN A 61 23.62 -1.63 27.01
C GLN A 61 23.21 -2.17 25.64
N GLN A 62 21.91 -2.27 25.34
CA GLN A 62 21.41 -2.71 24.03
C GLN A 62 21.88 -1.76 22.91
N PHE A 63 21.77 -0.44 23.11
CA PHE A 63 22.29 0.54 22.14
C PHE A 63 23.79 0.33 21.86
N THR A 64 24.59 0.12 22.92
CA THR A 64 26.03 -0.17 22.79
C THR A 64 26.25 -1.46 22.00
N GLN A 65 25.49 -2.52 22.29
CA GLN A 65 25.59 -3.80 21.60
C GLN A 65 25.26 -3.68 20.11
N HIS A 66 24.19 -2.97 19.74
CA HIS A 66 23.82 -2.71 18.36
C HIS A 66 24.93 -1.98 17.60
N VAL A 67 25.43 -0.88 18.16
CA VAL A 67 26.52 -0.10 17.57
C VAL A 67 27.79 -0.94 17.38
N GLU A 68 28.18 -1.70 18.40
CA GLU A 68 29.38 -2.54 18.32
C GLU A 68 29.22 -3.70 17.34
N TRP A 69 28.03 -4.28 17.26
CA TRP A 69 27.73 -5.32 16.29
C TRP A 69 27.82 -4.78 14.87
N LEU A 70 27.26 -3.60 14.59
CA LEU A 70 27.37 -2.94 13.28
C LEU A 70 28.84 -2.75 12.90
N GLN A 71 29.66 -2.20 13.80
CA GLN A 71 31.10 -2.02 13.55
C GLN A 71 31.82 -3.36 13.29
N LYS A 72 31.58 -4.37 14.14
CA LYS A 72 32.18 -5.71 14.01
C LYS A 72 31.78 -6.42 12.71
N ASN A 73 30.60 -6.12 12.17
CA ASN A 73 30.08 -6.71 10.92
C ASN A 73 30.35 -5.88 9.66
N GLY A 74 31.23 -4.88 9.77
CA GLY A 74 31.74 -4.11 8.64
C GLY A 74 30.79 -3.02 8.12
N PHE A 75 29.83 -2.59 8.95
CA PHE A 75 29.00 -1.42 8.64
C PHE A 75 29.77 -0.12 8.88
N HIS A 76 29.51 0.87 8.03
CA HIS A 76 30.19 2.16 8.06
C HIS A 76 29.20 3.28 8.31
N PHE A 77 29.28 3.92 9.47
CA PHE A 77 28.44 5.08 9.77
C PHE A 77 28.82 6.27 8.89
N ILE A 78 27.81 6.92 8.28
CA ILE A 78 27.99 8.02 7.35
C ILE A 78 27.41 9.33 7.88
N THR A 79 27.99 10.45 7.44
CA THR A 79 27.43 11.79 7.71
C THR A 79 26.38 12.17 6.66
N VAL A 80 25.55 13.14 7.00
CA VAL A 80 24.59 13.76 6.07
C VAL A 80 25.30 14.39 4.87
N ASP A 81 26.48 14.99 5.07
CA ASP A 81 27.26 15.56 3.97
C ASP A 81 27.80 14.48 3.00
N GLN A 82 28.19 13.31 3.52
CA GLN A 82 28.56 12.17 2.68
C GLN A 82 27.36 11.66 1.88
N LEU A 83 26.18 11.55 2.50
CA LEU A 83 24.94 11.18 1.82
C LEU A 83 24.59 12.17 0.69
N ILE A 84 24.59 13.47 0.98
CA ILE A 84 24.31 14.52 -0.01
C ILE A 84 25.30 14.45 -1.18
N ARG A 85 26.60 14.34 -0.90
CA ARG A 85 27.62 14.26 -1.95
C ARG A 85 27.47 12.98 -2.77
N ALA A 86 27.10 11.86 -2.15
CA ALA A 86 26.88 10.60 -2.84
C ALA A 86 25.67 10.66 -3.78
N HIS A 87 24.57 11.26 -3.32
CA HIS A 87 23.40 11.51 -4.15
C HIS A 87 23.71 12.40 -5.35
N GLN A 88 24.60 13.38 -5.18
CA GLN A 88 25.09 14.23 -6.27
C GLN A 88 26.12 13.55 -7.19
N GLY A 89 26.48 12.28 -6.96
CA GLY A 89 27.54 11.59 -7.71
C GLY A 89 28.96 12.09 -7.44
N LYS A 90 29.17 12.89 -6.38
CA LYS A 90 30.45 13.53 -6.02
C LYS A 90 31.22 12.79 -4.91
N PHE A 91 30.68 11.66 -4.47
CA PHE A 91 31.26 10.79 -3.45
C PHE A 91 30.71 9.38 -3.63
N GLN A 92 31.49 8.36 -3.33
CA GLN A 92 31.02 6.99 -3.28
C GLN A 92 30.92 6.59 -1.81
N LEU A 93 29.73 6.17 -1.37
CA LEU A 93 29.58 5.65 -0.01
C LEU A 93 30.40 4.36 0.15
N PRO A 94 30.91 4.08 1.35
CA PRO A 94 31.48 2.77 1.67
C PRO A 94 30.41 1.67 1.52
N THR A 95 30.84 0.41 1.42
CA THR A 95 29.91 -0.73 1.50
C THR A 95 29.27 -0.80 2.89
N LYS A 96 28.04 -1.30 2.98
CA LYS A 96 27.21 -1.34 4.19
C LYS A 96 27.13 0.03 4.89
N PRO A 97 26.76 1.11 4.17
CA PRO A 97 26.66 2.42 4.79
C PRO A 97 25.46 2.47 5.74
N VAL A 98 25.64 3.11 6.90
CA VAL A 98 24.61 3.28 7.94
C VAL A 98 24.41 4.76 8.25
N LEU A 99 23.17 5.23 8.15
CA LEU A 99 22.74 6.51 8.71
C LEU A 99 22.00 6.25 10.03
N LEU A 100 22.62 6.63 11.14
CA LEU A 100 22.03 6.48 12.46
C LEU A 100 21.20 7.72 12.80
N THR A 101 19.96 7.51 13.23
CA THR A 101 19.01 8.57 13.56
C THR A 101 18.40 8.35 14.95
N VAL A 102 18.12 9.43 15.66
CA VAL A 102 17.44 9.43 16.96
C VAL A 102 16.37 10.50 16.94
N ASP A 103 15.16 10.14 17.36
CA ASP A 103 13.98 11.00 17.26
C ASP A 103 13.64 11.66 18.61
N ASP A 104 12.65 12.55 18.57
CA ASP A 104 11.97 13.22 19.69
C ASP A 104 12.78 14.20 20.54
N GLY A 105 14.10 14.06 20.61
CA GLY A 105 14.95 14.92 21.42
C GLY A 105 14.84 14.63 22.91
N TYR A 106 14.72 13.36 23.28
CA TYR A 106 14.78 12.92 24.67
C TYR A 106 16.12 13.27 25.33
N GLN A 107 16.06 13.70 26.58
CA GLN A 107 17.23 14.04 27.38
C GLN A 107 18.15 12.83 27.60
N SER A 108 17.58 11.64 27.62
CA SER A 108 18.29 10.37 27.76
C SER A 108 19.30 10.12 26.62
N PHE A 109 19.08 10.67 25.41
CA PHE A 109 20.08 10.62 24.34
C PHE A 109 21.39 11.29 24.75
N TYR A 110 21.31 12.48 25.36
CA TYR A 110 22.50 13.22 25.81
C TYR A 110 23.20 12.52 26.99
N GLN A 111 22.44 11.96 27.93
CA GLN A 111 23.02 11.27 29.09
C GLN A 111 23.66 9.93 28.74
N ASN A 112 22.98 9.13 27.91
CA ASN A 112 23.27 7.70 27.79
C ASN A 112 23.90 7.33 26.43
N ALA A 113 23.47 7.94 25.33
CA ALA A 113 23.94 7.60 23.99
C ALA A 113 25.10 8.50 23.51
N TYR A 114 24.99 9.82 23.72
CA TYR A 114 25.98 10.79 23.25
C TYR A 114 27.41 10.53 23.73
N PRO A 115 27.68 10.11 25.00
CA PRO A 115 29.04 9.75 25.40
C PRO A 115 29.65 8.61 24.58
N ILE A 116 28.84 7.60 24.22
CA ILE A 116 29.25 6.47 23.38
C ILE A 116 29.54 6.95 21.97
N ILE A 117 28.62 7.73 21.40
CA ILE A 117 28.70 8.30 20.05
C ILE A 117 29.96 9.16 19.92
N LYS A 118 30.24 10.04 20.89
CA LYS A 118 31.42 10.92 20.94
C LYS A 118 32.71 10.12 21.07
N ALA A 119 32.75 9.11 21.95
CA ALA A 119 33.93 8.25 22.13
C ALA A 119 34.25 7.43 20.88
N LYS A 120 33.22 6.92 20.20
CA LYS A 120 33.36 6.11 18.97
C LYS A 120 33.36 6.94 17.68
N LYS A 121 33.19 8.27 17.77
CA LYS A 121 33.14 9.23 16.63
C LYS A 121 32.06 8.88 15.60
N ILE A 122 30.88 8.48 16.06
CA ILE A 122 29.78 8.04 15.21
C ILE A 122 28.94 9.26 14.80
N PRO A 123 28.70 9.49 13.51
CA PRO A 123 27.75 10.51 13.07
C PRO A 123 26.30 10.07 13.34
N VAL A 124 25.47 11.00 13.81
CA VAL A 124 24.05 10.79 14.13
C VAL A 124 23.20 11.96 13.65
N VAL A 125 21.99 11.67 13.17
CA VAL A 125 20.94 12.68 12.97
C VAL A 125 20.02 12.67 14.18
N LEU A 126 19.85 13.81 14.84
CA LEU A 126 18.96 13.96 15.99
C LEU A 126 17.77 14.84 15.58
N ALA A 127 16.59 14.25 15.45
CA ALA A 127 15.36 14.96 15.10
C ALA A 127 14.65 15.45 16.37
N VAL A 128 14.31 16.74 16.42
CA VAL A 128 13.70 17.35 17.61
C VAL A 128 12.37 18.04 17.30
N VAL A 129 11.44 17.94 18.25
CA VAL A 129 10.12 18.60 18.17
C VAL A 129 10.21 19.98 18.80
N GLY A 130 9.94 21.02 18.01
CA GLY A 130 10.13 22.41 18.43
C GLY A 130 9.34 22.79 19.69
N SER A 131 8.05 22.46 19.74
CA SER A 131 7.18 22.80 20.86
C SER A 131 7.59 22.14 22.17
N TRP A 132 8.31 21.00 22.12
CA TRP A 132 8.79 20.32 23.33
C TRP A 132 10.03 20.98 23.94
N LEU A 133 10.77 21.76 23.14
CA LEU A 133 11.96 22.46 23.59
C LEU A 133 11.66 23.80 24.28
N GLU A 134 10.51 24.41 23.99
CA GLU A 134 10.13 25.75 24.44
C GLU A 134 9.82 25.88 25.94
N PRO A 135 9.15 24.92 26.62
CA PRO A 135 8.85 25.06 28.03
C PRO A 135 10.14 25.27 28.84
N LYS A 136 10.09 26.20 29.80
CA LYS A 136 11.21 26.57 30.64
C LYS A 136 11.42 25.55 31.76
N ALA A 137 12.58 25.58 32.42
CA ALA A 137 12.82 24.77 33.61
C ALA A 137 11.69 24.96 34.64
N GLY A 138 11.16 23.84 35.15
CA GLY A 138 10.01 23.82 36.07
C GLY A 138 8.63 23.87 35.40
N GLN A 139 8.55 24.14 34.10
CA GLN A 139 7.32 23.93 33.31
C GLN A 139 7.21 22.47 32.86
N LYS A 140 6.03 22.08 32.41
CA LYS A 140 5.77 20.78 31.81
C LYS A 140 5.78 20.88 30.30
N VAL A 141 5.97 19.74 29.64
CA VAL A 141 5.92 19.58 28.19
C VAL A 141 4.67 18.78 27.85
N ASP A 142 3.87 19.29 26.92
CA ASP A 142 2.78 18.54 26.29
C ASP A 142 3.37 17.54 25.28
N PHE A 143 3.58 16.32 25.75
CA PHE A 143 4.04 15.18 24.98
C PHE A 143 2.83 14.46 24.36
N SER A 144 2.26 15.07 23.32
CA SER A 144 1.13 14.52 22.56
C SER A 144 -0.11 14.20 23.41
N GLY A 145 -0.47 15.09 24.32
CA GLY A 145 -1.61 14.97 25.24
C GLY A 145 -1.22 14.54 26.65
N GLU A 146 0.03 14.14 26.89
CA GLU A 146 0.55 13.78 28.20
C GLU A 146 1.55 14.81 28.73
N GLU A 147 1.36 15.24 29.97
CA GLU A 147 2.18 16.28 30.59
C GLU A 147 3.42 15.69 31.28
N ILE A 148 4.59 15.81 30.65
CA ILE A 148 5.87 15.29 31.17
C ILE A 148 6.75 16.39 31.80
N PRO A 149 7.65 16.04 32.73
CA PRO A 149 8.65 16.98 33.24
C PRO A 149 9.58 17.51 32.13
N ARG A 150 9.94 18.80 32.18
CA ARG A 150 10.82 19.42 31.17
C ARG A 150 12.21 18.79 31.08
N ASP A 151 12.74 18.22 32.15
CA ASP A 151 14.05 17.57 32.19
C ASP A 151 14.09 16.20 31.48
N LYS A 152 12.94 15.71 30.96
CA LYS A 152 12.86 14.57 30.05
C LYS A 152 13.20 14.90 28.60
N ILE A 153 13.24 16.19 28.25
CA ILE A 153 13.55 16.69 26.90
C ILE A 153 14.87 17.46 26.93
N LEU A 154 15.63 17.41 25.84
CA LEU A 154 16.91 18.12 25.71
C LEU A 154 16.79 19.63 25.93
N SER A 155 17.86 20.24 26.44
CA SER A 155 18.00 21.68 26.57
C SER A 155 18.74 22.29 25.36
N TRP A 156 18.56 23.58 25.14
CA TRP A 156 19.28 24.31 24.08
C TRP A 156 20.81 24.22 24.19
N PRO A 157 21.43 24.33 25.38
CA PRO A 157 22.88 24.15 25.52
C PRO A 157 23.35 22.75 25.13
N GLU A 158 22.62 21.69 25.51
CA GLU A 158 22.97 20.31 25.14
C GLU A 158 22.89 20.09 23.63
N LEU A 159 21.83 20.60 22.97
CA LEU A 159 21.71 20.57 21.51
C LEU A 159 22.88 21.29 20.83
N LYS A 160 23.26 22.46 21.34
CA LYS A 160 24.37 23.25 20.80
C LYS A 160 25.70 22.54 20.97
N GLU A 161 25.97 21.96 22.15
CA GLU A 161 27.18 21.17 22.38
C GLU A 161 27.28 20.00 21.41
N MET A 162 26.19 19.22 21.27
CA MET A 162 26.15 18.06 20.39
C MET A 162 26.38 18.46 18.92
N GLN A 163 25.76 19.55 18.45
CA GLN A 163 25.98 20.05 17.10
C GLN A 163 27.43 20.54 16.90
N ASP A 164 27.99 21.27 17.87
CA ASP A 164 29.34 21.82 17.79
C ASP A 164 30.43 20.75 17.86
N SER A 165 30.12 19.57 18.40
CA SER A 165 31.01 18.40 18.36
C SER A 165 31.33 17.92 16.95
N GLY A 166 30.47 18.25 15.97
CA GLY A 166 30.55 17.78 14.59
C GLY A 166 30.01 16.35 14.37
N PHE A 167 29.55 15.65 15.42
CA PHE A 167 29.00 14.31 15.31
C PHE A 167 27.47 14.26 15.18
N VAL A 168 26.76 15.31 15.62
CA VAL A 168 25.29 15.32 15.63
C VAL A 168 24.75 16.38 14.66
N GLU A 169 24.03 15.95 13.62
CA GLU A 169 23.22 16.83 12.78
C GLU A 169 21.85 17.00 13.42
N ILE A 170 21.45 18.22 13.75
CA ILE A 170 20.10 18.50 14.25
C ILE A 170 19.12 18.55 13.07
N ALA A 171 18.09 17.70 13.13
CA ALA A 171 17.00 17.62 12.16
C ALA A 171 15.68 18.15 12.74
N SER A 172 14.75 18.50 11.85
CA SER A 172 13.39 18.86 12.25
C SER A 172 12.56 17.61 12.46
N HIS A 173 11.81 17.57 13.57
CA HIS A 173 10.69 16.64 13.78
C HIS A 173 9.35 17.39 13.88
N SER A 174 9.23 18.45 13.07
CA SER A 174 8.17 19.48 13.11
C SER A 174 8.22 20.40 14.33
N TYR A 175 7.43 21.47 14.32
CA TYR A 175 7.24 22.31 15.49
C TYR A 175 6.19 21.70 16.43
N HIS A 176 4.99 21.41 15.93
CA HIS A 176 3.86 20.91 16.73
C HIS A 176 2.92 19.99 15.92
N LEU A 177 3.48 19.21 14.98
CA LEU A 177 2.77 18.16 14.24
C LEU A 177 2.96 16.76 14.83
N HIS A 178 3.82 16.60 15.85
CA HIS A 178 3.97 15.35 16.60
C HIS A 178 2.83 15.15 17.62
N ARG A 179 1.61 15.05 17.10
CA ARG A 179 0.39 14.80 17.86
C ARG A 179 -0.70 14.23 16.98
N GLY A 180 -1.69 13.62 17.61
CA GLY A 180 -2.97 13.32 16.99
C GLY A 180 -3.87 14.57 16.90
N ILE A 181 -4.62 14.70 15.81
CA ILE A 181 -5.71 15.67 15.65
C ILE A 181 -6.99 14.95 15.25
N THR A 182 -8.14 15.58 15.48
CA THR A 182 -9.44 15.04 15.06
C THR A 182 -9.48 14.92 13.53
N GLY A 183 -9.51 13.68 13.03
CA GLY A 183 -9.49 13.37 11.61
C GLY A 183 -10.85 13.10 10.98
N ASN A 184 -11.92 12.95 11.79
CA ASN A 184 -13.27 12.67 11.31
C ASN A 184 -14.36 13.06 12.34
N PRO A 185 -15.66 13.03 11.98
CA PRO A 185 -16.76 13.36 12.88
C PRO A 185 -16.85 12.50 14.15
N GLN A 186 -16.37 11.26 14.10
CA GLN A 186 -16.43 10.30 15.20
C GLN A 186 -15.30 10.47 16.21
N GLY A 187 -14.30 11.31 15.91
CA GLY A 187 -13.22 11.63 16.84
C GLY A 187 -11.99 10.74 16.73
N ASN A 188 -11.69 10.16 15.56
CA ASN A 188 -10.38 9.55 15.35
C ASN A 188 -9.28 10.59 15.60
N SER A 189 -8.27 10.19 16.38
CA SER A 189 -7.07 10.99 16.62
C SER A 189 -5.96 10.48 15.70
N GLU A 190 -5.58 11.28 14.71
CA GLU A 190 -4.70 10.87 13.61
C GLU A 190 -3.50 11.82 13.43
N PRO A 191 -2.38 11.35 12.86
CA PRO A 191 -1.17 12.15 12.64
C PRO A 191 -1.43 13.52 12.00
N ALA A 192 -1.10 14.59 12.73
CA ALA A 192 -1.38 15.96 12.29
C ALA A 192 -0.74 16.34 10.96
N ALA A 193 0.39 15.72 10.60
CA ALA A 193 1.10 16.03 9.37
C ALA A 193 0.33 15.63 8.10
N THR A 194 -0.46 14.55 8.14
CA THR A 194 -1.14 13.98 6.96
C THR A 194 -2.65 14.13 7.00
N THR A 195 -3.23 14.28 8.20
CA THR A 195 -4.68 14.40 8.37
C THR A 195 -5.18 15.82 8.12
N ARG A 196 -6.33 15.94 7.48
CA ARG A 196 -7.13 17.17 7.43
C ARG A 196 -7.95 17.29 8.70
N PHE A 197 -7.77 18.39 9.41
CA PHE A 197 -8.49 18.60 10.67
C PHE A 197 -10.00 18.66 10.45
N TYR A 198 -10.77 17.90 11.24
CA TYR A 198 -12.22 18.02 11.31
C TYR A 198 -12.63 18.89 12.51
N ASP A 199 -13.26 20.02 12.24
CA ASP A 199 -13.77 20.90 13.28
C ASP A 199 -15.17 20.46 13.71
N VAL A 200 -15.26 19.87 14.90
CA VAL A 200 -16.50 19.39 15.50
C VAL A 200 -17.53 20.51 15.70
N LYS A 201 -17.09 21.77 15.89
CA LYS A 201 -18.01 22.90 16.13
C LYS A 201 -18.70 23.36 14.86
N THR A 202 -17.97 23.42 13.76
CA THR A 202 -18.49 23.85 12.45
C THR A 202 -18.97 22.68 11.60
N GLN A 203 -18.63 21.44 11.98
CA GLN A 203 -18.90 20.21 11.24
C GLN A 203 -18.30 20.23 9.83
N THR A 204 -17.08 20.76 9.72
CA THR A 204 -16.37 20.88 8.43
C THR A 204 -14.95 20.37 8.51
N TYR A 205 -14.48 19.84 7.38
CA TYR A 205 -13.08 19.49 7.15
C TYR A 205 -12.26 20.72 6.77
N GLU A 206 -11.00 20.71 7.19
CA GLU A 206 -9.96 21.60 6.71
C GLU A 206 -9.80 21.49 5.19
N ASN A 207 -9.86 22.63 4.51
CA ASN A 207 -9.67 22.68 3.07
C ASN A 207 -8.18 22.69 2.66
N ASP A 208 -7.91 22.55 1.36
CA ASP A 208 -6.55 22.38 0.81
C ASP A 208 -5.63 23.57 1.17
N ALA A 209 -6.16 24.79 1.15
CA ALA A 209 -5.40 26.01 1.43
C ALA A 209 -5.07 26.14 2.92
N GLN A 210 -6.01 25.77 3.79
CA GLN A 210 -5.82 25.75 5.25
C GLN A 210 -4.78 24.69 5.64
N TYR A 211 -4.92 23.46 5.13
CA TYR A 211 -3.97 22.37 5.33
C TYR A 211 -2.56 22.77 4.92
N GLN A 212 -2.40 23.29 3.69
CA GLN A 212 -1.10 23.74 3.19
C GLN A 212 -0.47 24.82 4.09
N SER A 213 -1.29 25.79 4.52
CA SER A 213 -0.83 26.90 5.37
C SER A 213 -0.40 26.41 6.75
N ARG A 214 -1.16 25.48 7.35
CA ARG A 214 -0.84 24.86 8.63
C ARG A 214 0.50 24.13 8.60
N ILE A 215 0.70 23.25 7.61
CA ILE A 215 1.96 22.50 7.47
C ILE A 215 3.14 23.45 7.19
N TYR A 216 2.98 24.41 6.27
CA TYR A 216 4.05 25.37 5.96
C TYR A 216 4.46 26.20 7.17
N ASN A 217 3.50 26.76 7.90
CA ASN A 217 3.77 27.61 9.05
C ASN A 217 4.42 26.84 10.20
N ASP A 218 3.99 25.59 10.44
CA ASP A 218 4.57 24.73 11.48
C ASP A 218 6.05 24.43 11.20
N LEU A 219 6.36 23.88 10.02
CA LEU A 219 7.72 23.52 9.66
C LEU A 219 8.64 24.76 9.60
N LYS A 220 8.12 25.89 9.10
CA LYS A 220 8.86 27.16 9.07
C LYS A 220 9.20 27.62 10.49
N LYS A 221 8.22 27.57 11.40
CA LYS A 221 8.39 27.96 12.80
C LYS A 221 9.46 27.12 13.49
N ASN A 222 9.50 25.81 13.24
CA ASN A 222 10.56 24.96 13.80
C ASN A 222 11.94 25.42 13.35
N ASN A 223 12.12 25.62 12.05
CA ASN A 223 13.41 26.03 11.48
C ASN A 223 13.85 27.39 12.03
N GLU A 224 12.92 28.33 12.19
CA GLU A 224 13.19 29.64 12.80
C GLU A 224 13.55 29.52 14.29
N LEU A 225 12.86 28.68 15.04
CA LEU A 225 13.11 28.43 16.46
C LEU A 225 14.52 27.84 16.70
N LEU A 226 14.90 26.82 15.92
CA LEU A 226 16.23 26.19 16.04
C LEU A 226 17.35 27.21 15.74
N LYS A 227 17.20 27.99 14.66
CA LYS A 227 18.16 29.06 14.30
C LYS A 227 18.28 30.13 15.39
N ALA A 228 17.16 30.54 15.98
CA ALA A 228 17.14 31.56 17.04
C ALA A 228 17.94 31.13 18.28
N HIS A 229 18.10 29.83 18.50
CA HIS A 229 18.90 29.27 19.59
C HIS A 229 20.32 28.86 19.17
N GLY A 230 20.81 29.38 18.04
CA GLY A 230 22.19 29.20 17.58
C GLY A 230 22.47 27.86 16.90
N LEU A 231 21.45 27.06 16.58
CA LEU A 231 21.58 25.85 15.79
C LEU A 231 21.60 26.18 14.30
N ARG A 232 22.13 25.26 13.48
CA ARG A 232 22.06 25.37 12.03
C ARG A 232 20.61 25.20 11.57
N SER A 233 20.27 25.81 10.44
CA SER A 233 18.97 25.51 9.81
C SER A 233 18.93 24.02 9.46
N PRO A 234 17.88 23.29 9.85
CA PRO A 234 17.79 21.87 9.54
C PRO A 234 17.71 21.66 8.03
N ARG A 235 18.36 20.60 7.55
CA ARG A 235 18.31 20.15 6.16
C ARG A 235 17.54 18.83 6.00
N ILE A 236 17.08 18.27 7.11
CA ILE A 236 16.39 16.99 7.21
C ILE A 236 15.08 17.21 7.96
N MET A 237 14.02 16.59 7.44
CA MET A 237 12.74 16.45 8.13
C MET A 237 12.48 14.96 8.37
N VAL A 238 12.43 14.56 9.65
CA VAL A 238 11.98 13.21 10.02
C VAL A 238 10.49 13.32 10.32
N TRP A 239 9.65 12.49 9.72
CA TRP A 239 8.20 12.62 9.86
C TRP A 239 7.69 11.97 11.16
N PRO A 240 6.93 12.69 12.01
CA PRO A 240 6.23 12.11 13.15
C PRO A 240 5.42 10.87 12.74
N TYR A 241 5.53 9.79 13.52
CA TYR A 241 4.88 8.50 13.25
C TYR A 241 5.26 7.88 11.89
N GLY A 242 6.30 8.40 11.22
CA GLY A 242 6.67 8.02 9.85
C GLY A 242 5.67 8.46 8.77
N ARG A 243 4.63 9.24 9.09
CA ARG A 243 3.53 9.57 8.18
C ARG A 243 3.77 10.88 7.42
N TYR A 244 3.59 10.84 6.11
CA TYR A 244 3.87 11.94 5.20
C TYR A 244 3.04 11.85 3.93
N ASN A 245 3.03 12.93 3.14
CA ASN A 245 2.56 12.91 1.77
C ASN A 245 3.46 13.79 0.90
N MET A 246 3.25 13.79 -0.42
CA MET A 246 4.11 14.54 -1.32
C MET A 246 3.95 16.05 -1.16
N GLN A 247 2.79 16.54 -0.70
CA GLN A 247 2.61 17.96 -0.39
C GLN A 247 3.47 18.39 0.80
N THR A 248 3.52 17.60 1.88
CA THR A 248 4.38 17.90 3.05
C THR A 248 5.86 17.84 2.67
N VAL A 249 6.26 16.86 1.87
CA VAL A 249 7.62 16.74 1.32
C VAL A 249 8.02 17.97 0.50
N GLN A 250 7.16 18.44 -0.41
CA GLN A 250 7.46 19.65 -1.19
C GLN A 250 7.53 20.90 -0.31
N ILE A 251 6.72 21.00 0.74
CA ILE A 251 6.80 22.10 1.72
C ILE A 251 8.13 22.05 2.48
N ALA A 252 8.54 20.88 2.99
CA ALA A 252 9.81 20.68 3.68
C ALA A 252 10.99 21.09 2.80
N LYS A 253 10.99 20.64 1.53
CA LYS A 253 11.99 21.02 0.53
C LYS A 253 12.06 22.53 0.30
N LYS A 254 10.91 23.21 0.15
CA LYS A 254 10.84 24.69 0.02
C LYS A 254 11.43 25.41 1.23
N LEU A 255 11.34 24.81 2.41
CA LEU A 255 11.86 25.35 3.67
C LEU A 255 13.33 24.96 3.96
N GLY A 256 14.02 24.38 2.96
CA GLY A 256 15.44 24.03 3.06
C GLY A 256 15.71 22.63 3.60
N MET A 257 14.70 21.78 3.72
CA MET A 257 14.82 20.39 4.15
C MET A 257 14.54 19.41 2.99
N PRO A 258 15.48 19.26 2.02
CA PRO A 258 15.29 18.41 0.85
C PRO A 258 15.42 16.91 1.14
N ILE A 259 15.88 16.55 2.34
CA ILE A 259 15.99 15.16 2.80
C ILE A 259 14.86 14.90 3.78
N THR A 260 14.11 13.82 3.58
CA THR A 260 13.03 13.40 4.46
C THR A 260 13.13 11.92 4.77
N ILE A 261 12.86 11.56 6.02
CA ILE A 261 12.97 10.19 6.55
C ILE A 261 11.61 9.74 7.07
N THR A 262 11.20 8.52 6.70
CA THR A 262 9.89 7.92 6.95
C THR A 262 10.05 6.68 7.85
N LEU A 263 9.00 5.87 7.98
CA LEU A 263 9.06 4.51 8.54
C LEU A 263 8.57 3.48 7.52
N ASP A 264 8.71 3.79 6.24
CA ASP A 264 8.33 2.87 5.17
C ASP A 264 9.25 1.64 5.17
N ASP A 265 8.74 0.53 4.61
CA ASP A 265 9.55 -0.65 4.34
C ASP A 265 10.44 -0.44 3.11
N GLY A 266 11.38 -1.36 2.89
CA GLY A 266 12.21 -1.40 1.68
C GLY A 266 13.64 -0.91 1.86
N ALA A 267 14.39 -1.00 0.75
CA ALA A 267 15.82 -0.71 0.69
C ALA A 267 16.09 0.71 0.16
N ASP A 268 16.96 1.45 0.84
CA ASP A 268 17.45 2.74 0.34
C ASP A 268 18.79 2.62 -0.38
N HIS A 269 19.03 3.56 -1.29
CA HIS A 269 20.34 3.76 -1.91
C HIS A 269 20.61 5.26 -2.08
N ALA A 270 21.88 5.67 -1.98
CA ALA A 270 22.24 7.09 -2.14
C ALA A 270 21.83 7.69 -3.50
N LYS A 271 21.68 6.86 -4.54
CA LYS A 271 21.26 7.29 -5.89
C LYS A 271 19.74 7.44 -6.04
N GLN A 272 18.95 6.94 -5.09
CA GLN A 272 17.50 7.12 -5.08
C GLN A 272 17.14 8.51 -4.55
N SER A 273 15.83 8.81 -4.61
CA SER A 273 15.27 10.01 -4.00
C SER A 273 15.62 10.07 -2.50
N LEU A 274 16.10 11.24 -2.03
CA LEU A 274 16.25 11.49 -0.60
C LEU A 274 14.97 12.05 0.04
N GLN A 275 13.86 12.12 -0.71
CA GLN A 275 12.59 12.73 -0.28
C GLN A 275 11.63 11.76 0.42
N ASN A 276 12.06 10.53 0.69
CA ASN A 276 11.23 9.49 1.30
C ASN A 276 12.10 8.30 1.69
N MET A 277 13.17 8.55 2.46
CA MET A 277 14.09 7.50 2.88
C MET A 277 13.42 6.60 3.91
N SER A 278 13.41 5.30 3.64
CA SER A 278 12.89 4.27 4.53
C SER A 278 13.79 4.11 5.76
N ARG A 279 13.26 3.57 6.86
CA ARG A 279 14.03 3.44 8.11
C ARG A 279 13.58 2.26 8.95
N ILE A 280 14.56 1.57 9.54
CA ILE A 280 14.32 0.57 10.58
C ILE A 280 13.90 1.30 11.86
N LEU A 281 12.68 1.06 12.33
CA LEU A 281 12.25 1.44 13.68
C LEU A 281 12.82 0.43 14.68
N VAL A 282 13.69 0.88 15.59
CA VAL A 282 14.16 0.02 16.68
C VAL A 282 13.16 0.05 17.82
N GLU A 283 12.63 -1.13 18.14
CA GLU A 283 11.71 -1.37 19.25
C GLU A 283 12.47 -1.84 20.50
N GLY A 284 11.85 -1.70 21.67
CA GLY A 284 12.54 -1.88 22.97
C GLY A 284 13.01 -3.31 23.26
N ASP A 285 12.36 -4.31 22.67
CA ASP A 285 12.71 -5.73 22.77
C ASP A 285 13.54 -6.24 21.57
N MET A 286 13.83 -5.37 20.58
CA MET A 286 14.61 -5.74 19.41
C MET A 286 16.03 -6.16 19.82
N THR A 287 16.34 -7.44 19.62
CA THR A 287 17.68 -7.96 19.85
C THR A 287 18.62 -7.60 18.71
N THR A 288 19.92 -7.83 18.90
CA THR A 288 20.91 -7.67 17.83
C THR A 288 20.64 -8.60 16.64
N ASP A 289 20.10 -9.80 16.88
CA ASP A 289 19.76 -10.75 15.81
C ASP A 289 18.52 -10.28 15.04
N ASP A 290 17.53 -9.70 15.73
CA ASP A 290 16.35 -9.11 15.08
C ASP A 290 16.76 -7.92 14.19
N LEU A 291 17.60 -7.01 14.71
CA LEU A 291 18.14 -5.90 13.92
C LEU A 291 18.95 -6.41 12.71
N ALA A 292 19.79 -7.43 12.90
CA ALA A 292 20.55 -8.05 11.82
C ALA A 292 19.64 -8.63 10.74
N GLN A 293 18.53 -9.26 11.14
CA GLN A 293 17.54 -9.82 10.24
C GLN A 293 16.79 -8.71 9.48
N GLU A 294 16.41 -7.62 10.14
CA GLU A 294 15.77 -6.46 9.50
C GLU A 294 16.66 -5.76 8.47
N ILE A 295 17.96 -5.63 8.77
CA ILE A 295 18.95 -5.13 7.81
C ILE A 295 19.05 -6.10 6.63
N LYS A 296 19.18 -7.40 6.89
CA LYS A 296 19.27 -8.43 5.85
C LYS A 296 18.05 -8.45 4.95
N ASN A 297 16.85 -8.26 5.50
CA ASN A 297 15.60 -8.17 4.73
C ASN A 297 15.67 -7.02 3.70
N ARG A 298 16.23 -5.87 4.10
CA ARG A 298 16.44 -4.70 3.22
C ARG A 298 17.57 -4.93 2.22
N GLU A 299 18.69 -5.52 2.63
CA GLU A 299 19.79 -5.88 1.70
C GLU A 299 19.36 -6.90 0.63
N LEU A 300 18.36 -7.72 0.91
CA LEU A 300 17.74 -8.66 -0.04
C LEU A 300 16.58 -8.03 -0.83
N ASN A 301 16.20 -6.79 -0.51
CA ASN A 301 15.04 -6.09 -1.04
C ASN A 301 13.74 -6.92 -0.95
N LEU A 302 13.51 -7.55 0.20
CA LEU A 302 12.26 -8.26 0.48
C LEU A 302 11.13 -7.25 0.69
N THR A 303 9.98 -7.48 0.08
CA THR A 303 8.80 -6.60 0.14
C THR A 303 7.59 -7.34 0.70
N ASP A 304 6.40 -6.73 0.69
CA ASP A 304 5.16 -7.43 1.08
C ASP A 304 4.85 -8.67 0.22
N ASN A 305 5.39 -8.77 -1.00
CA ASN A 305 5.35 -10.00 -1.80
C ASN A 305 6.11 -11.18 -1.17
N ASN A 306 6.97 -10.91 -0.20
CA ASN A 306 7.71 -11.92 0.57
C ASN A 306 7.03 -12.23 1.90
N ARG A 307 5.94 -11.55 2.25
CA ARG A 307 5.20 -11.75 3.49
C ARG A 307 3.91 -12.51 3.15
N PRO A 308 3.69 -13.72 3.68
CA PRO A 308 2.40 -14.40 3.52
C PRO A 308 1.25 -13.48 3.92
N GLN A 309 0.37 -13.19 2.96
CA GLN A 309 -0.76 -12.28 3.17
C GLN A 309 -1.95 -13.14 3.57
N LYS A 310 -2.57 -12.77 4.69
CA LYS A 310 -3.75 -13.41 5.26
C LYS A 310 -4.84 -12.36 5.20
N ILE A 311 -5.70 -12.47 4.19
CA ILE A 311 -6.56 -11.36 3.78
C ILE A 311 -8.01 -11.61 4.17
N MET A 312 -8.61 -10.59 4.78
CA MET A 312 -10.03 -10.55 5.10
C MET A 312 -10.68 -9.43 4.28
N HIS A 313 -11.70 -9.78 3.51
CA HIS A 313 -12.43 -8.83 2.69
C HIS A 313 -13.74 -8.43 3.39
N ILE A 314 -13.88 -7.13 3.69
CA ILE A 314 -14.89 -6.58 4.60
C ILE A 314 -15.76 -5.55 3.86
N ASP A 315 -17.07 -5.80 3.88
CA ASP A 315 -18.10 -4.87 3.41
C ASP A 315 -18.45 -3.85 4.51
N LEU A 316 -18.27 -2.56 4.23
CA LEU A 316 -18.76 -1.50 5.12
C LEU A 316 -20.28 -1.43 5.13
N ASP A 317 -20.95 -1.95 4.10
CA ASP A 317 -22.39 -2.13 4.08
C ASP A 317 -22.91 -3.00 5.26
N TYR A 318 -22.10 -3.94 5.78
CA TYR A 318 -22.43 -4.75 6.95
C TYR A 318 -22.12 -4.05 8.29
N ILE A 319 -21.25 -3.04 8.27
CA ILE A 319 -20.85 -2.30 9.46
C ILE A 319 -21.77 -1.11 9.69
N TYR A 320 -22.16 -0.43 8.60
CA TYR A 320 -23.05 0.71 8.62
C TYR A 320 -24.38 0.38 9.32
N ASP A 321 -24.80 1.29 10.19
CA ASP A 321 -26.12 1.27 10.81
C ASP A 321 -26.62 2.71 10.96
N PRO A 322 -27.91 2.99 10.70
CA PRO A 322 -28.46 4.33 10.90
C PRO A 322 -28.42 4.78 12.38
N ASP A 323 -28.36 3.87 13.35
CA ASP A 323 -28.03 4.19 14.75
C ASP A 323 -26.51 4.20 14.95
N PRO A 324 -25.88 5.37 15.20
CA PRO A 324 -24.44 5.46 15.41
C PRO A 324 -23.93 4.57 16.56
N LYS A 325 -24.77 4.31 17.58
CA LYS A 325 -24.38 3.41 18.67
C LYS A 325 -24.34 1.95 18.24
N GLN A 326 -25.23 1.53 17.34
CA GLN A 326 -25.19 0.18 16.77
C GLN A 326 -24.02 0.06 15.79
N GLN A 327 -23.76 1.08 14.96
CA GLN A 327 -22.60 1.10 14.08
C GLN A 327 -21.28 0.93 14.85
N GLU A 328 -21.13 1.61 15.99
CA GLU A 328 -19.95 1.43 16.86
C GLU A 328 -19.88 0.04 17.52
N ARG A 329 -21.02 -0.60 17.80
CA ARG A 329 -21.06 -2.02 18.23
C ARG A 329 -20.62 -2.95 17.11
N ASN A 330 -21.08 -2.73 15.88
CA ASN A 330 -20.70 -3.51 14.71
C ASN A 330 -19.19 -3.39 14.46
N LEU A 331 -18.65 -2.16 14.52
CA LEU A 331 -17.22 -1.91 14.40
C LEU A 331 -16.43 -2.58 15.54
N GLY A 332 -16.88 -2.46 16.78
CA GLY A 332 -16.24 -3.14 17.91
C GLY A 332 -16.14 -4.65 17.70
N HIS A 333 -17.24 -5.27 17.28
CA HIS A 333 -17.30 -6.71 16.98
C HIS A 333 -16.37 -7.08 15.81
N LEU A 334 -16.33 -6.28 14.75
CA LEU A 334 -15.41 -6.49 13.63
C LEU A 334 -13.94 -6.48 14.09
N LEU A 335 -13.54 -5.53 14.95
CA LEU A 335 -12.17 -5.46 15.46
C LEU A 335 -11.80 -6.69 16.29
N ASP A 336 -12.72 -7.18 17.11
CA ASP A 336 -12.55 -8.41 17.88
C ASP A 336 -12.38 -9.62 16.95
N ARG A 337 -13.19 -9.71 15.89
CA ARG A 337 -13.08 -10.74 14.85
C ARG A 337 -11.73 -10.70 14.13
N ILE A 338 -11.27 -9.52 13.69
CA ILE A 338 -9.98 -9.35 13.02
C ILE A 338 -8.83 -9.84 13.92
N ASN A 339 -8.85 -9.46 15.21
CA ASN A 339 -7.87 -9.90 16.19
C ASN A 339 -7.89 -11.42 16.40
N ALA A 340 -9.08 -12.01 16.55
CA ALA A 340 -9.24 -13.45 16.72
C ALA A 340 -8.79 -14.24 15.47
N MET A 341 -9.09 -13.73 14.27
CA MET A 341 -8.71 -14.36 13.00
C MET A 341 -7.19 -14.41 12.80
N GLY A 342 -6.44 -13.42 13.30
CA GLY A 342 -4.99 -13.33 13.11
C GLY A 342 -4.58 -12.98 11.67
N VAL A 343 -5.44 -12.24 10.97
CA VAL A 343 -5.16 -11.68 9.63
C VAL A 343 -4.19 -10.51 9.72
N ASN A 344 -3.45 -10.27 8.65
CA ASN A 344 -2.46 -9.17 8.59
C ASN A 344 -2.78 -8.13 7.52
N THR A 345 -3.79 -8.39 6.69
CA THR A 345 -4.22 -7.53 5.59
C THR A 345 -5.74 -7.52 5.50
N VAL A 346 -6.31 -6.34 5.26
CA VAL A 346 -7.75 -6.15 5.07
C VAL A 346 -7.99 -5.50 3.72
N TYR A 347 -8.92 -6.04 2.96
CA TYR A 347 -9.54 -5.37 1.81
C TYR A 347 -10.84 -4.75 2.30
N LEU A 348 -10.91 -3.43 2.39
CA LEU A 348 -12.01 -2.70 3.01
C LEU A 348 -12.81 -1.94 1.94
N GLN A 349 -14.09 -2.25 1.82
CA GLN A 349 -15.01 -1.56 0.91
C GLN A 349 -15.05 -0.05 1.21
N ALA A 350 -14.72 0.79 0.23
CA ALA A 350 -14.78 2.25 0.36
C ALA A 350 -16.03 2.88 -0.28
N PHE A 351 -16.74 2.09 -1.09
CA PHE A 351 -18.00 2.44 -1.74
C PHE A 351 -19.19 1.76 -1.05
N SER A 352 -20.40 2.07 -1.48
CA SER A 352 -21.62 1.41 -1.01
C SER A 352 -22.48 1.02 -2.20
N ASP A 353 -23.03 -0.18 -2.15
CA ASP A 353 -23.93 -0.75 -3.17
C ASP A 353 -25.08 -1.51 -2.45
N PRO A 354 -26.00 -0.78 -1.78
CA PRO A 354 -27.05 -1.41 -0.97
C PRO A 354 -28.11 -2.14 -1.78
N ASP A 355 -28.27 -1.81 -3.07
CA ASP A 355 -29.21 -2.49 -3.97
C ASP A 355 -28.58 -3.72 -4.65
N ALA A 356 -27.28 -3.93 -4.44
CA ALA A 356 -26.48 -5.04 -4.94
C ALA A 356 -26.55 -5.18 -6.47
N ASN A 357 -26.60 -4.04 -7.17
CA ASN A 357 -26.62 -3.99 -8.62
C ASN A 357 -25.20 -4.09 -9.24
N GLY A 358 -24.17 -4.09 -8.39
CA GLY A 358 -22.76 -4.20 -8.74
C GLY A 358 -22.06 -2.85 -8.97
N SER A 359 -22.76 -1.74 -8.81
CA SER A 359 -22.23 -0.40 -9.12
C SER A 359 -22.39 0.53 -7.94
N ALA A 360 -21.34 1.28 -7.63
CA ALA A 360 -21.36 2.22 -6.51
C ALA A 360 -22.23 3.44 -6.82
N ASP A 361 -23.35 3.60 -6.10
CA ASP A 361 -24.21 4.79 -6.14
C ASP A 361 -23.92 5.76 -4.98
N MET A 362 -23.18 5.29 -3.97
CA MET A 362 -22.73 6.06 -2.81
C MET A 362 -21.33 5.65 -2.36
N VAL A 363 -20.72 6.45 -1.48
CA VAL A 363 -19.42 6.14 -0.87
C VAL A 363 -19.40 6.35 0.65
N TYR A 364 -18.35 5.83 1.29
CA TYR A 364 -18.12 5.95 2.73
C TYR A 364 -17.08 7.02 3.13
N PHE A 365 -16.76 7.93 2.22
CA PHE A 365 -15.80 9.01 2.45
C PHE A 365 -16.25 10.34 1.83
N PRO A 366 -15.82 11.50 2.38
CA PRO A 366 -16.14 12.80 1.81
C PRO A 366 -15.59 12.93 0.39
N ASN A 367 -16.43 13.31 -0.56
CA ASN A 367 -16.05 13.43 -1.97
C ASN A 367 -16.92 14.48 -2.72
N ARG A 368 -16.52 14.81 -3.94
CA ARG A 368 -17.15 15.83 -4.79
C ARG A 368 -18.31 15.36 -5.67
N HIS A 369 -18.44 14.05 -5.94
CA HIS A 369 -19.25 13.54 -7.07
C HIS A 369 -20.44 12.66 -6.65
N LEU A 370 -20.27 11.84 -5.62
CA LEU A 370 -21.25 10.86 -5.15
C LEU A 370 -21.81 11.26 -3.78
N PRO A 371 -23.08 10.94 -3.50
CA PRO A 371 -23.61 11.04 -2.14
C PRO A 371 -22.76 10.18 -1.19
N MET A 372 -22.40 10.75 -0.05
CA MET A 372 -21.72 10.01 1.02
C MET A 372 -22.78 9.39 1.93
N ARG A 373 -22.85 8.05 2.00
CA ARG A 373 -23.82 7.33 2.83
C ARG A 373 -23.58 7.57 4.32
N ALA A 374 -22.31 7.50 4.71
CA ALA A 374 -21.80 7.88 6.02
C ALA A 374 -20.29 8.14 5.90
N ASP A 375 -19.75 9.04 6.72
CA ASP A 375 -18.31 9.24 6.83
C ASP A 375 -17.68 8.11 7.65
N LEU A 376 -17.51 6.92 7.06
CA LEU A 376 -17.25 5.67 7.78
C LEU A 376 -15.91 5.03 7.41
N PHE A 377 -15.42 5.21 6.18
CA PHE A 377 -14.21 4.54 5.72
C PHE A 377 -13.00 4.93 6.57
N ASN A 378 -12.78 6.24 6.77
CA ASN A 378 -11.73 6.73 7.68
C ASN A 378 -11.87 6.13 9.09
N ARG A 379 -13.10 6.16 9.64
CA ARG A 379 -13.41 5.65 10.98
C ARG A 379 -12.95 4.21 11.13
N VAL A 380 -13.37 3.33 10.23
CA VAL A 380 -13.08 1.90 10.30
C VAL A 380 -11.61 1.62 10.00
N ALA A 381 -11.05 2.21 8.94
CA ALA A 381 -9.66 1.98 8.55
C ALA A 381 -8.67 2.33 9.66
N TRP A 382 -8.83 3.50 10.30
CA TRP A 382 -7.95 3.91 11.39
C TRP A 382 -8.07 3.01 12.62
N GLN A 383 -9.29 2.60 12.98
CA GLN A 383 -9.52 1.71 14.13
C GLN A 383 -8.90 0.33 13.89
N ILE A 384 -8.99 -0.21 12.67
CA ILE A 384 -8.31 -1.45 12.30
C ILE A 384 -6.80 -1.28 12.42
N GLN A 385 -6.21 -0.24 11.81
CA GLN A 385 -4.75 0.01 11.84
C GLN A 385 -4.18 0.19 13.25
N THR A 386 -4.93 0.79 14.17
CA THR A 386 -4.41 1.17 15.49
C THR A 386 -4.75 0.18 16.60
N ARG A 387 -5.72 -0.71 16.39
CA ARG A 387 -6.23 -1.62 17.44
C ARG A 387 -6.13 -3.10 17.08
N THR A 388 -5.57 -3.43 15.92
CA THR A 388 -5.42 -4.81 15.45
C THR A 388 -4.01 -5.01 14.89
N PRO A 389 -3.54 -6.27 14.70
CA PRO A 389 -2.22 -6.54 14.11
C PRO A 389 -2.21 -6.36 12.57
N VAL A 390 -3.29 -5.85 11.96
CA VAL A 390 -3.37 -5.61 10.52
C VAL A 390 -2.32 -4.57 10.11
N SER A 391 -1.40 -5.00 9.27
CA SER A 391 -0.29 -4.19 8.77
C SER A 391 -0.62 -3.43 7.48
N ARG A 392 -1.64 -3.89 6.74
CA ARG A 392 -2.05 -3.30 5.46
C ARG A 392 -3.58 -3.24 5.35
N ILE A 393 -4.10 -2.05 5.11
CA ILE A 393 -5.49 -1.86 4.66
C ILE A 393 -5.49 -1.40 3.22
N TYR A 394 -6.20 -2.12 2.37
CA TYR A 394 -6.46 -1.72 0.99
C TYR A 394 -7.85 -1.11 0.92
N ALA A 395 -7.96 0.09 0.36
CA ALA A 395 -9.26 0.62 -0.03
C ALA A 395 -9.72 -0.14 -1.28
N TRP A 396 -10.78 -0.91 -1.15
CA TRP A 396 -11.43 -1.58 -2.27
C TRP A 396 -12.34 -0.60 -2.98
N MET A 397 -12.03 -0.36 -4.26
CA MET A 397 -12.61 0.71 -5.07
C MET A 397 -12.97 0.20 -6.47
N PRO A 398 -14.16 0.55 -7.00
CA PRO A 398 -14.49 0.41 -8.41
C PRO A 398 -13.51 1.19 -9.27
N LEU A 399 -13.17 0.68 -10.45
CA LEU A 399 -12.48 1.50 -11.45
C LEU A 399 -13.48 2.29 -12.29
N LEU A 400 -14.55 1.64 -12.75
CA LEU A 400 -15.50 2.11 -13.74
C LEU A 400 -16.96 2.10 -13.26
N ALA A 401 -17.34 1.17 -12.37
CA ALA A 401 -18.72 0.92 -11.94
C ALA A 401 -19.21 1.98 -10.92
N TRP A 402 -19.42 3.19 -11.43
CA TRP A 402 -19.87 4.36 -10.69
C TRP A 402 -21.21 4.84 -11.24
N GLU A 403 -22.29 4.71 -10.45
CA GLU A 403 -23.59 5.27 -10.78
C GLU A 403 -23.69 6.71 -10.25
N LEU A 404 -23.21 7.65 -11.07
CA LEU A 404 -23.26 9.07 -10.73
C LEU A 404 -24.71 9.57 -10.63
N PRO A 405 -25.01 10.58 -9.78
CA PRO A 405 -26.33 11.20 -9.74
C PRO A 405 -26.79 11.63 -11.13
N LYS A 406 -28.07 11.41 -11.47
CA LYS A 406 -28.63 11.74 -12.80
C LYS A 406 -28.48 13.22 -13.20
N THR A 407 -28.23 14.09 -12.24
CA THR A 407 -27.94 15.52 -12.44
C THR A 407 -26.51 15.80 -12.88
N ASP A 408 -25.59 14.87 -12.64
CA ASP A 408 -24.22 14.94 -13.11
C ASP A 408 -24.19 14.71 -14.63
N PRO A 409 -23.59 15.61 -15.42
CA PRO A 409 -23.55 15.47 -16.88
C PRO A 409 -22.80 14.20 -17.33
N VAL A 410 -21.86 13.70 -16.52
CA VAL A 410 -21.02 12.53 -16.81
C VAL A 410 -21.77 11.22 -16.56
N SER A 411 -22.92 11.24 -15.87
CA SER A 411 -23.75 10.05 -15.59
C SER A 411 -24.20 9.26 -16.83
N LYS A 412 -24.08 9.85 -18.03
CA LYS A 412 -24.47 9.25 -19.31
C LYS A 412 -23.28 8.71 -20.11
N ASP A 413 -22.06 8.97 -19.66
CA ASP A 413 -20.83 8.54 -20.34
C ASP A 413 -20.52 7.10 -19.99
N LEU A 414 -21.43 6.19 -20.33
CA LEU A 414 -21.37 4.78 -19.99
C LEU A 414 -20.66 3.96 -21.06
N VAL A 415 -20.11 2.81 -20.67
CA VAL A 415 -19.71 1.75 -21.59
C VAL A 415 -20.93 1.32 -22.39
N VAL A 416 -20.78 1.27 -23.72
CA VAL A 416 -21.85 0.85 -24.62
C VAL A 416 -21.51 -0.52 -25.17
N THR A 417 -22.45 -1.45 -25.07
CA THR A 417 -22.32 -2.76 -25.72
C THR A 417 -22.89 -2.67 -27.14
N GLN A 418 -22.15 -3.14 -28.15
CA GLN A 418 -22.73 -3.34 -29.48
C GLN A 418 -23.85 -4.39 -29.39
N GLN A 419 -25.06 -4.09 -29.90
CA GLN A 419 -26.25 -4.94 -29.78
C GLN A 419 -26.02 -6.38 -30.31
N ALA A 420 -25.52 -7.25 -29.46
CA ALA A 420 -25.51 -8.70 -29.62
C ALA A 420 -26.81 -9.28 -29.10
N LYS A 421 -27.20 -10.50 -29.51
CA LYS A 421 -28.33 -11.16 -28.83
C LYS A 421 -27.94 -11.47 -27.39
N SER A 422 -28.92 -11.44 -26.48
CA SER A 422 -28.71 -11.84 -25.09
C SER A 422 -28.12 -13.26 -25.04
N GLY A 423 -27.03 -13.43 -24.29
CA GLY A 423 -26.31 -14.70 -24.16
C GLY A 423 -25.21 -14.96 -25.20
N GLU A 424 -25.00 -14.09 -26.19
CA GLU A 424 -23.91 -14.19 -27.18
C GLU A 424 -22.60 -13.51 -26.73
N HIS A 425 -22.58 -12.90 -25.53
CA HIS A 425 -21.42 -12.19 -24.98
C HIS A 425 -21.41 -12.22 -23.46
N LEU A 426 -20.24 -11.98 -22.86
CA LEU A 426 -20.11 -11.77 -21.43
C LEU A 426 -20.76 -10.43 -21.06
N ASN A 427 -21.77 -10.48 -20.18
CA ASN A 427 -22.34 -9.30 -19.54
C ASN A 427 -22.18 -9.44 -18.02
N MET A 428 -21.42 -8.52 -17.43
CA MET A 428 -21.07 -8.55 -16.01
C MET A 428 -22.10 -7.85 -15.12
N GLY A 429 -23.12 -7.21 -15.69
CA GLY A 429 -24.17 -6.52 -14.94
C GLY A 429 -23.78 -5.12 -14.43
N TYR A 430 -22.49 -4.79 -14.40
CA TYR A 430 -22.00 -3.48 -13.93
C TYR A 430 -22.40 -2.30 -14.83
N ILE A 431 -22.86 -1.22 -14.19
CA ILE A 431 -23.08 0.10 -14.78
C ILE A 431 -21.74 0.85 -14.79
N ARG A 432 -20.96 0.64 -15.85
CA ARG A 432 -19.60 1.18 -15.98
C ARG A 432 -19.60 2.51 -16.74
N LEU A 433 -18.95 3.52 -16.18
CA LEU A 433 -18.50 4.69 -16.93
C LEU A 433 -17.48 4.27 -17.99
N SER A 434 -17.56 4.85 -19.18
CA SER A 434 -16.62 4.57 -20.27
C SER A 434 -15.24 5.13 -19.92
N PRO A 435 -14.20 4.29 -19.89
CA PRO A 435 -12.82 4.75 -19.69
C PRO A 435 -12.32 5.55 -20.91
N PHE A 436 -13.06 5.59 -22.02
CA PHE A 436 -12.70 6.38 -23.20
C PHE A 436 -13.25 7.82 -23.15
N SER A 437 -14.22 8.11 -22.27
CA SER A 437 -14.63 9.49 -21.97
C SER A 437 -13.58 10.19 -21.10
N ALA A 438 -13.15 11.38 -21.54
CA ALA A 438 -12.21 12.18 -20.77
C ALA A 438 -12.84 12.71 -19.47
N ASP A 439 -14.12 13.07 -19.51
CA ASP A 439 -14.86 13.61 -18.37
C ASP A 439 -15.12 12.49 -17.33
N ALA A 440 -15.50 11.29 -17.79
CA ALA A 440 -15.61 10.11 -16.93
C ALA A 440 -14.30 9.81 -16.18
N ARG A 441 -13.17 9.78 -16.90
CA ARG A 441 -11.86 9.56 -16.27
C ARG A 441 -11.53 10.66 -15.27
N GLN A 442 -11.82 11.91 -15.58
CA GLN A 442 -11.55 13.01 -14.66
C GLN A 442 -12.39 12.89 -13.38
N THR A 443 -13.68 12.59 -13.50
CA THR A 443 -14.56 12.33 -12.35
C THR A 443 -14.02 11.19 -11.48
N ILE A 444 -13.64 10.06 -12.08
CA ILE A 444 -13.07 8.92 -11.34
C ILE A 444 -11.76 9.31 -10.64
N ARG A 445 -10.86 10.05 -11.31
CA ARG A 445 -9.62 10.56 -10.70
C ARG A 445 -9.93 11.40 -9.46
N GLU A 446 -10.92 12.29 -9.55
CA GLU A 446 -11.30 13.16 -8.46
C GLU A 446 -11.89 12.38 -7.27
N ILE A 447 -12.67 11.33 -7.51
CA ILE A 447 -13.16 10.41 -6.46
C ILE A 447 -11.98 9.74 -5.72
N TYR A 448 -11.00 9.20 -6.45
CA TYR A 448 -9.82 8.57 -5.85
C TYR A 448 -8.95 9.58 -5.06
N GLN A 449 -8.80 10.81 -5.57
CA GLN A 449 -8.11 11.87 -4.85
C GLN A 449 -8.82 12.28 -3.57
N ASP A 450 -10.15 12.30 -3.57
CA ASP A 450 -10.95 12.64 -2.39
C ASP A 450 -10.83 11.59 -1.28
N LEU A 451 -10.91 10.31 -1.65
CA LEU A 451 -10.60 9.20 -0.74
C LEU A 451 -9.22 9.42 -0.10
N ALA A 452 -8.18 9.61 -0.92
CA ALA A 452 -6.80 9.75 -0.47
C ALA A 452 -6.55 11.00 0.40
N LYS A 453 -7.35 12.05 0.24
CA LYS A 453 -7.31 13.26 1.08
C LYS A 453 -7.97 13.08 2.44
N SER A 454 -8.98 12.20 2.51
CA SER A 454 -9.86 12.05 3.68
C SER A 454 -9.49 10.89 4.61
N SER A 455 -8.63 9.96 4.18
CA SER A 455 -8.40 8.70 4.89
C SER A 455 -6.97 8.19 4.72
N SER A 456 -6.46 7.51 5.74
CA SER A 456 -5.16 6.84 5.72
C SER A 456 -5.30 5.35 5.45
N PHE A 457 -4.60 4.84 4.42
CA PHE A 457 -4.61 3.43 4.02
C PHE A 457 -3.28 3.05 3.36
N ASN A 458 -3.07 1.76 3.09
CA ASN A 458 -1.79 1.22 2.63
C ASN A 458 -1.82 0.69 1.20
N GLY A 459 -3.00 0.48 0.62
CA GLY A 459 -3.11 0.06 -0.76
C GLY A 459 -4.47 0.34 -1.39
N ILE A 460 -4.56 0.10 -2.70
CA ILE A 460 -5.82 0.09 -3.45
C ILE A 460 -6.05 -1.31 -3.97
N LEU A 461 -7.24 -1.86 -3.74
CA LEU A 461 -7.75 -3.02 -4.47
C LEU A 461 -8.70 -2.49 -5.56
N PHE A 462 -8.30 -2.64 -6.81
CA PHE A 462 -9.20 -2.43 -7.93
C PHE A 462 -10.19 -3.59 -8.01
N HIS A 463 -11.48 -3.24 -7.95
CA HIS A 463 -12.60 -4.15 -8.08
C HIS A 463 -12.58 -4.90 -9.43
N ASP A 464 -13.35 -5.97 -9.57
CA ASP A 464 -13.40 -6.81 -10.76
C ASP A 464 -14.25 -6.20 -11.89
N ASP A 465 -14.83 -5.02 -11.67
CA ASP A 465 -15.48 -4.19 -12.69
C ASP A 465 -14.53 -3.69 -13.80
N VAL A 466 -13.22 -3.84 -13.60
CA VAL A 466 -12.16 -3.54 -14.57
C VAL A 466 -12.18 -4.55 -15.72
N THR A 467 -13.23 -4.50 -16.53
CA THR A 467 -13.47 -5.38 -17.67
C THR A 467 -14.13 -4.65 -18.83
N LEU A 468 -13.90 -5.15 -20.05
CA LEU A 468 -14.65 -4.81 -21.26
C LEU A 468 -14.82 -6.10 -22.08
N SER A 469 -16.04 -6.43 -22.47
CA SER A 469 -16.30 -7.60 -23.32
C SER A 469 -15.79 -7.42 -24.74
N ASP A 470 -15.81 -8.47 -25.54
CA ASP A 470 -15.54 -8.45 -26.98
C ASP A 470 -16.63 -7.73 -27.79
N TYR A 471 -17.67 -7.23 -27.13
CA TYR A 471 -18.69 -6.35 -27.70
C TYR A 471 -18.61 -4.92 -27.16
N GLU A 472 -17.62 -4.64 -26.33
CA GLU A 472 -17.42 -3.37 -25.63
C GLU A 472 -16.00 -2.83 -25.81
N ASP A 473 -15.78 -1.52 -25.80
CA ASP A 473 -16.77 -0.44 -25.67
C ASP A 473 -17.15 0.09 -27.06
N ALA A 474 -18.44 0.14 -27.37
CA ALA A 474 -18.99 0.65 -28.61
C ALA A 474 -19.36 2.14 -28.55
N SER A 475 -18.99 2.85 -27.49
CA SER A 475 -19.22 4.29 -27.35
C SER A 475 -18.48 5.08 -28.45
N PRO A 476 -18.98 6.26 -28.86
CA PRO A 476 -18.34 7.05 -29.91
C PRO A 476 -16.86 7.38 -29.64
N ASP A 477 -16.48 7.60 -28.37
CA ASP A 477 -15.11 7.91 -28.02
C ASP A 477 -14.20 6.68 -28.01
N ALA A 478 -14.72 5.52 -27.61
CA ALA A 478 -14.03 4.24 -27.76
C ALA A 478 -13.74 3.93 -29.23
N LEU A 479 -14.73 4.06 -30.12
CA LEU A 479 -14.56 3.84 -31.56
C LEU A 479 -13.51 4.78 -32.18
N LYS A 480 -13.49 6.06 -31.77
CA LYS A 480 -12.43 7.00 -32.17
C LYS A 480 -11.05 6.55 -31.67
N ALA A 481 -10.98 6.04 -30.45
CA ALA A 481 -9.73 5.54 -29.88
C ALA A 481 -9.23 4.30 -30.64
N TYR A 482 -10.12 3.38 -31.02
CA TYR A 482 -9.78 2.19 -31.81
C TYR A 482 -9.32 2.56 -33.23
N ALA A 483 -10.00 3.52 -33.88
CA ALA A 483 -9.59 4.02 -35.19
C ALA A 483 -8.17 4.60 -35.18
N LYS A 484 -7.76 5.28 -34.10
CA LYS A 484 -6.37 5.78 -33.93
C LYS A 484 -5.35 4.67 -33.82
N GLN A 485 -5.75 3.48 -33.34
CA GLN A 485 -4.91 2.29 -33.39
C GLN A 485 -4.91 1.61 -34.76
N GLY A 486 -5.64 2.14 -35.75
CA GLY A 486 -5.80 1.53 -37.07
C GLY A 486 -6.72 0.31 -37.07
N LEU A 487 -7.64 0.21 -36.10
CA LEU A 487 -8.68 -0.82 -36.07
C LEU A 487 -9.96 -0.33 -36.77
N PRO A 488 -10.74 -1.23 -37.39
CA PRO A 488 -12.09 -0.91 -37.88
C PRO A 488 -12.99 -0.33 -36.77
N THR A 489 -13.88 0.60 -37.12
CA THR A 489 -14.90 1.11 -36.17
C THR A 489 -16.15 0.25 -36.11
N ASP A 490 -16.24 -0.78 -36.94
CA ASP A 490 -17.27 -1.81 -36.87
C ASP A 490 -16.71 -2.98 -36.06
N LEU A 491 -17.14 -3.11 -34.80
CA LEU A 491 -16.59 -4.12 -33.89
C LEU A 491 -16.85 -5.56 -34.37
N ALA A 492 -17.87 -5.79 -35.22
CA ALA A 492 -18.07 -7.11 -35.82
C ALA A 492 -16.91 -7.49 -36.74
N LYS A 493 -16.38 -6.53 -37.52
CA LYS A 493 -15.20 -6.76 -38.37
C LYS A 493 -13.93 -7.02 -37.57
N ILE A 494 -13.81 -6.41 -36.38
CA ILE A 494 -12.70 -6.71 -35.47
C ILE A 494 -12.81 -8.17 -35.00
N ARG A 495 -13.99 -8.60 -34.54
CA ARG A 495 -14.22 -9.98 -34.05
C ARG A 495 -14.05 -11.04 -35.14
N ASP A 496 -14.40 -10.72 -36.38
CA ASP A 496 -14.27 -11.63 -37.53
C ASP A 496 -12.82 -11.76 -38.05
N ASN A 497 -11.87 -11.03 -37.45
CA ASN A 497 -10.46 -11.05 -37.84
C ASN A 497 -9.55 -11.26 -36.61
N ASP A 498 -8.91 -12.43 -36.53
CA ASP A 498 -8.06 -12.80 -35.37
C ASP A 498 -6.95 -11.79 -35.06
N GLN A 499 -6.35 -11.17 -36.08
CA GLN A 499 -5.27 -10.19 -35.89
C GLN A 499 -5.81 -8.89 -35.30
N ASP A 500 -6.95 -8.41 -35.79
CA ASP A 500 -7.60 -7.21 -35.27
C ASP A 500 -8.17 -7.47 -33.86
N LEU A 501 -8.77 -8.64 -33.61
CA LEU A 501 -9.25 -9.05 -32.29
C LEU A 501 -8.11 -9.06 -31.27
N GLN A 502 -6.99 -9.72 -31.56
CA GLN A 502 -5.84 -9.74 -30.65
C GLN A 502 -5.29 -8.34 -30.36
N LYS A 503 -5.16 -7.52 -31.41
CA LYS A 503 -4.70 -6.13 -31.28
C LYS A 503 -5.65 -5.28 -30.45
N TRP A 504 -6.96 -5.46 -30.63
CA TRP A 504 -7.98 -4.76 -29.89
C TRP A 504 -8.04 -5.18 -28.43
N THR A 505 -7.99 -6.49 -28.14
CA THR A 505 -7.88 -7.04 -26.78
C THR A 505 -6.66 -6.48 -26.05
N ALA A 506 -5.47 -6.56 -26.66
CA ALA A 506 -4.24 -6.01 -26.07
C ALA A 506 -4.35 -4.51 -25.81
N TYR A 507 -4.98 -3.75 -26.72
CA TYR A 507 -5.22 -2.33 -26.53
C TYR A 507 -6.17 -2.05 -25.36
N LYS A 508 -7.32 -2.72 -25.27
CA LYS A 508 -8.28 -2.54 -24.17
C LYS A 508 -7.68 -2.88 -22.82
N THR A 509 -7.05 -4.06 -22.69
CA THR A 509 -6.38 -4.50 -21.45
C THR A 509 -5.34 -3.48 -21.01
N LYS A 510 -4.43 -3.08 -21.93
CA LYS A 510 -3.42 -2.06 -21.62
C LYS A 510 -4.04 -0.72 -21.23
N TYR A 511 -5.10 -0.29 -21.90
CA TYR A 511 -5.74 1.00 -21.66
C TYR A 511 -6.39 1.07 -20.28
N LEU A 512 -7.07 -0.01 -19.85
CA LEU A 512 -7.62 -0.14 -18.50
C LEU A 512 -6.52 -0.13 -17.43
N ASP A 513 -5.47 -0.90 -17.64
CA ASP A 513 -4.35 -1.00 -16.69
C ASP A 513 -3.59 0.32 -16.57
N ASP A 514 -3.34 1.00 -17.68
CA ASP A 514 -2.70 2.30 -17.70
C ASP A 514 -3.57 3.34 -16.97
N PHE A 515 -4.89 3.27 -17.10
CA PHE A 515 -5.79 4.15 -16.35
C PHE A 515 -5.76 3.86 -14.85
N ALA A 516 -5.83 2.59 -14.44
CA ALA A 516 -5.70 2.19 -13.04
C ALA A 516 -4.38 2.70 -12.43
N MET A 517 -3.25 2.56 -13.14
CA MET A 517 -1.95 3.06 -12.67
C MET A 517 -1.87 4.58 -12.58
N GLN A 518 -2.59 5.32 -13.43
CA GLN A 518 -2.69 6.78 -13.27
C GLN A 518 -3.45 7.17 -12.00
N LEU A 519 -4.49 6.43 -11.63
CA LEU A 519 -5.18 6.64 -10.35
C LEU A 519 -4.26 6.33 -9.17
N VAL A 520 -3.46 5.27 -9.26
CA VAL A 520 -2.44 4.96 -8.25
C VAL A 520 -1.43 6.11 -8.12
N ASP A 521 -0.95 6.68 -9.21
CA ASP A 521 0.00 7.80 -9.18
C ASP A 521 -0.61 9.07 -8.55
N ASP A 522 -1.92 9.31 -8.78
CA ASP A 522 -2.67 10.38 -8.13
C ASP A 522 -2.81 10.13 -6.61
N VAL A 523 -3.16 8.90 -6.21
CA VAL A 523 -3.27 8.53 -4.78
C VAL A 523 -1.91 8.57 -4.10
N ARG A 524 -0.83 8.19 -4.77
CA ARG A 524 0.55 8.26 -4.24
C ARG A 524 1.04 9.68 -3.95
N GLN A 525 0.35 10.72 -4.42
CA GLN A 525 0.61 12.07 -3.94
C GLN A 525 0.23 12.25 -2.46
N TYR A 526 -0.73 11.46 -1.97
CA TYR A 526 -1.23 11.48 -0.61
C TYR A 526 -0.72 10.29 0.21
N GLU A 527 -0.58 9.11 -0.40
CA GLU A 527 -0.06 7.88 0.21
C GLU A 527 1.17 7.35 -0.57
N PRO A 528 2.38 7.89 -0.37
CA PRO A 528 3.49 7.61 -1.29
C PRO A 528 3.99 6.17 -1.30
N PHE A 529 3.77 5.41 -0.22
CA PHE A 529 4.12 3.99 -0.10
C PHE A 529 2.98 3.03 -0.52
N LEU A 530 1.94 3.56 -1.18
CA LEU A 530 0.75 2.79 -1.56
C LEU A 530 1.06 1.55 -2.42
N LEU A 531 0.56 0.41 -1.95
CA LEU A 531 0.55 -0.87 -2.66
C LEU A 531 -0.69 -1.01 -3.55
N THR A 532 -0.62 -1.93 -4.50
CA THR A 532 -1.64 -2.12 -5.52
C THR A 532 -2.07 -3.57 -5.62
N ALA A 533 -3.38 -3.79 -5.61
CA ALA A 533 -4.01 -5.07 -5.87
C ALA A 533 -5.10 -4.91 -6.94
N ARG A 534 -5.37 -5.97 -7.69
CA ARG A 534 -6.48 -6.01 -8.65
C ARG A 534 -7.15 -7.38 -8.63
N ASN A 535 -8.48 -7.41 -8.56
CA ASN A 535 -9.24 -8.64 -8.76
C ASN A 535 -9.12 -9.14 -10.20
N LEU A 536 -8.94 -10.46 -10.35
CA LEU A 536 -8.82 -11.16 -11.63
C LEU A 536 -9.78 -12.35 -11.65
N TYR A 537 -10.56 -12.47 -12.73
CA TYR A 537 -11.45 -13.62 -12.91
C TYR A 537 -10.64 -14.92 -13.07
N ALA A 538 -11.10 -16.01 -12.44
CA ALA A 538 -10.43 -17.31 -12.53
C ALA A 538 -10.36 -17.83 -13.97
N GLN A 539 -11.36 -17.54 -14.79
CA GLN A 539 -11.34 -17.90 -16.22
C GLN A 539 -10.15 -17.29 -16.97
N VAL A 540 -9.78 -16.04 -16.64
CA VAL A 540 -8.61 -15.36 -17.24
C VAL A 540 -7.32 -16.01 -16.73
N ALA A 541 -7.27 -16.38 -15.45
CA ALA A 541 -6.14 -17.09 -14.90
C ALA A 541 -5.93 -18.46 -15.58
N LEU A 542 -7.01 -19.21 -15.83
CA LEU A 542 -6.96 -20.58 -16.37
C LEU A 542 -6.83 -20.62 -17.90
N LYS A 543 -7.50 -19.72 -18.61
CA LYS A 543 -7.64 -19.77 -20.07
C LYS A 543 -7.21 -18.43 -20.68
N PRO A 544 -6.01 -18.33 -21.28
CA PRO A 544 -5.53 -17.09 -21.91
C PRO A 544 -6.44 -16.57 -23.03
N TYR A 545 -7.25 -17.43 -23.65
CA TYR A 545 -8.21 -16.97 -24.65
C TYR A 545 -9.34 -16.11 -24.05
N ALA A 546 -9.60 -16.23 -22.75
CA ALA A 546 -10.61 -15.45 -22.05
C ALA A 546 -10.26 -13.96 -21.93
N GLU A 547 -9.00 -13.58 -22.14
CA GLU A 547 -8.59 -12.18 -22.18
C GLU A 547 -9.42 -11.36 -23.18
N ASN A 548 -9.88 -11.98 -24.28
CA ASN A 548 -10.64 -11.32 -25.34
C ASN A 548 -11.97 -10.71 -24.87
N TRP A 549 -12.67 -11.38 -23.95
CA TRP A 549 -13.98 -10.96 -23.46
C TRP A 549 -13.96 -10.47 -22.02
N TYR A 550 -12.82 -10.50 -21.34
CA TYR A 550 -12.64 -9.83 -20.04
C TYR A 550 -11.83 -8.54 -20.15
N SER A 551 -10.97 -8.38 -21.15
CA SER A 551 -9.96 -7.32 -21.22
C SER A 551 -9.08 -7.26 -19.95
N GLN A 552 -8.75 -8.44 -19.42
CA GLN A 552 -7.82 -8.66 -18.33
C GLN A 552 -6.73 -9.62 -18.82
N SER A 553 -5.53 -9.57 -18.23
CA SER A 553 -4.47 -10.55 -18.51
C SER A 553 -3.74 -10.91 -17.22
N LEU A 554 -3.56 -12.21 -16.98
CA LEU A 554 -2.81 -12.70 -15.81
C LEU A 554 -1.35 -12.22 -15.86
N GLU A 555 -0.72 -12.31 -17.04
CA GLU A 555 0.68 -11.90 -17.20
C GLU A 555 0.88 -10.42 -16.94
N GLU A 556 0.04 -9.57 -17.54
CA GLU A 556 0.15 -8.12 -17.36
C GLU A 556 -0.23 -7.69 -15.94
N SER A 557 -1.21 -8.35 -15.32
CA SER A 557 -1.55 -8.10 -13.91
C SER A 557 -0.37 -8.41 -12.99
N LEU A 558 0.28 -9.57 -13.15
CA LEU A 558 1.46 -9.95 -12.37
C LEU A 558 2.67 -9.03 -12.58
N LYS A 559 2.78 -8.37 -13.74
CA LYS A 559 3.85 -7.38 -14.01
C LYS A 559 3.57 -6.03 -13.36
N ARG A 560 2.32 -5.58 -13.36
CA ARG A 560 1.96 -4.18 -13.09
C ARG A 560 1.54 -3.90 -11.65
N TYR A 561 0.81 -4.82 -11.02
CA TYR A 561 0.30 -4.66 -9.66
C TYR A 561 1.23 -5.35 -8.67
N ASP A 562 1.26 -4.90 -7.41
CA ASP A 562 1.99 -5.60 -6.35
C ASP A 562 1.34 -6.97 -6.10
N PHE A 563 0.01 -7.03 -6.14
CA PHE A 563 -0.77 -8.26 -6.01
C PHE A 563 -1.84 -8.41 -7.11
N THR A 564 -2.01 -9.63 -7.60
CA THR A 564 -3.14 -10.07 -8.43
C THR A 564 -4.03 -10.96 -7.56
N ALA A 565 -5.24 -10.50 -7.24
CA ALA A 565 -6.21 -11.26 -6.45
C ALA A 565 -7.09 -12.10 -7.37
N ILE A 566 -6.71 -13.37 -7.57
CA ILE A 566 -7.52 -14.29 -8.37
C ILE A 566 -8.72 -14.71 -7.53
N MET A 567 -9.92 -14.47 -8.05
CA MET A 567 -11.18 -14.90 -7.44
C MET A 567 -11.34 -16.42 -7.61
N ALA A 568 -10.67 -17.17 -6.74
CA ALA A 568 -10.57 -18.62 -6.73
C ALA A 568 -11.83 -19.23 -6.10
N MET A 569 -12.98 -19.04 -6.77
CA MET A 569 -14.32 -19.28 -6.23
C MET A 569 -15.04 -20.40 -7.02
N PRO A 570 -14.85 -21.68 -6.65
CA PRO A 570 -15.34 -22.82 -7.45
C PRO A 570 -16.87 -22.90 -7.57
N TYR A 571 -17.64 -22.48 -6.57
CA TYR A 571 -19.11 -22.46 -6.67
C TYR A 571 -19.59 -21.33 -7.58
N MET A 572 -18.92 -20.17 -7.56
CA MET A 572 -19.22 -19.08 -8.51
C MET A 572 -18.99 -19.53 -9.96
N GLU A 573 -17.85 -20.20 -10.20
CA GLU A 573 -17.43 -20.74 -11.50
C GLU A 573 -18.12 -22.06 -11.89
N GLN A 574 -18.96 -22.63 -11.01
CA GLN A 574 -19.69 -23.90 -11.20
C GLN A 574 -18.77 -25.07 -11.55
N VAL A 575 -17.68 -25.22 -10.79
CA VAL A 575 -16.69 -26.24 -11.04
C VAL A 575 -17.02 -27.52 -10.29
N ASP A 576 -17.00 -28.66 -10.99
CA ASP A 576 -17.30 -29.97 -10.40
C ASP A 576 -16.18 -30.49 -9.48
N ASN A 577 -14.92 -30.15 -9.77
CA ASN A 577 -13.74 -30.60 -9.02
C ASN A 577 -12.88 -29.41 -8.58
N SER A 578 -13.15 -28.93 -7.37
CA SER A 578 -12.44 -27.80 -6.76
C SER A 578 -10.94 -28.04 -6.58
N ASP A 579 -10.51 -29.26 -6.24
CA ASP A 579 -9.09 -29.57 -6.05
C ASP A 579 -8.30 -29.41 -7.36
N GLN A 580 -8.85 -29.92 -8.46
CA GLN A 580 -8.25 -29.74 -9.78
C GLN A 580 -8.26 -28.28 -10.22
N PHE A 581 -9.33 -27.54 -9.93
CA PHE A 581 -9.45 -26.11 -10.21
C PHE A 581 -8.34 -25.29 -9.54
N TYR A 582 -8.10 -25.50 -8.24
CA TYR A 582 -7.01 -24.82 -7.54
C TYR A 582 -5.65 -25.23 -8.08
N LYS A 583 -5.44 -26.52 -8.34
CA LYS A 583 -4.19 -27.05 -8.88
C LYS A 583 -3.85 -26.42 -10.23
N ASP A 584 -4.81 -26.35 -11.15
CA ASP A 584 -4.61 -25.78 -12.48
C ASP A 584 -4.25 -24.30 -12.41
N MET A 585 -4.89 -23.52 -11.53
CA MET A 585 -4.52 -22.11 -11.31
C MET A 585 -3.10 -21.99 -10.75
N ILE A 586 -2.73 -22.80 -9.75
CA ILE A 586 -1.38 -22.79 -9.15
C ILE A 586 -0.33 -23.14 -10.21
N ASP A 587 -0.56 -24.21 -10.97
CA ASP A 587 0.36 -24.68 -12.01
C ASP A 587 0.50 -23.65 -13.14
N ARG A 588 -0.56 -22.87 -13.41
CA ARG A 588 -0.52 -21.76 -14.35
C ARG A 588 0.24 -20.55 -13.80
N VAL A 589 0.00 -20.12 -12.56
CA VAL A 589 0.68 -19.00 -11.91
C VAL A 589 2.19 -19.27 -11.78
N LYS A 590 2.59 -20.52 -11.50
CA LYS A 590 4.01 -20.93 -11.40
C LYS A 590 4.81 -20.76 -12.69
N GLN A 591 4.15 -20.61 -13.84
CA GLN A 591 4.81 -20.37 -15.12
C GLN A 591 5.37 -18.95 -15.25
N TYR A 592 4.92 -18.01 -14.40
CA TYR A 592 5.33 -16.62 -14.43
C TYR A 592 6.39 -16.30 -13.37
N PRO A 593 7.38 -15.44 -13.69
CA PRO A 593 8.35 -14.96 -12.70
C PRO A 593 7.65 -14.34 -11.49
N ASN A 594 8.02 -14.81 -10.29
CA ASN A 594 7.41 -14.39 -9.02
C ASN A 594 5.88 -14.59 -8.92
N GLY A 595 5.25 -15.37 -9.81
CA GLY A 595 3.79 -15.52 -9.85
C GLY A 595 3.19 -15.85 -8.48
N ILE A 596 3.74 -16.85 -7.79
CA ILE A 596 3.27 -17.24 -6.45
C ILE A 596 3.42 -16.13 -5.40
N LYS A 597 4.46 -15.29 -5.50
CA LYS A 597 4.73 -14.17 -4.59
C LYS A 597 3.85 -12.93 -4.86
N LYS A 598 3.17 -12.92 -6.00
CA LYS A 598 2.33 -11.80 -6.44
C LYS A 598 0.86 -12.18 -6.60
N THR A 599 0.50 -13.45 -6.40
CA THR A 599 -0.89 -13.91 -6.49
C THR A 599 -1.49 -14.13 -5.11
N VAL A 600 -2.63 -13.49 -4.87
CA VAL A 600 -3.55 -13.84 -3.79
C VAL A 600 -4.60 -14.80 -4.37
N PHE A 601 -4.80 -15.94 -3.72
CA PHE A 601 -5.93 -16.83 -4.00
C PHE A 601 -7.08 -16.43 -3.07
N GLU A 602 -8.09 -15.76 -3.62
CA GLU A 602 -9.24 -15.26 -2.88
C GLU A 602 -10.38 -16.28 -2.92
N LEU A 603 -10.68 -16.87 -1.77
CA LEU A 603 -11.72 -17.88 -1.60
C LEU A 603 -13.10 -17.23 -1.38
N GLN A 604 -14.17 -17.95 -1.72
CA GLN A 604 -15.52 -17.54 -1.35
C GLN A 604 -15.92 -18.11 0.01
N ALA A 605 -16.58 -17.29 0.83
CA ALA A 605 -17.21 -17.69 2.09
C ALA A 605 -18.74 -17.89 1.95
N THR A 606 -19.30 -17.52 0.80
CA THR A 606 -20.72 -17.65 0.44
C THR A 606 -20.86 -18.28 -0.95
N ASP A 607 -21.77 -19.24 -1.10
CA ASP A 607 -22.29 -19.70 -2.40
C ASP A 607 -23.44 -18.79 -2.81
N TRP A 608 -23.15 -17.71 -3.55
CA TRP A 608 -24.16 -16.75 -4.00
C TRP A 608 -25.22 -17.34 -4.93
N ARG A 609 -24.97 -18.49 -5.57
CA ARG A 609 -25.96 -19.12 -6.46
C ARG A 609 -27.09 -19.78 -5.67
N LYS A 610 -26.76 -20.31 -4.49
CA LYS A 610 -27.73 -20.93 -3.56
C LYS A 610 -28.08 -20.03 -2.38
N ASN A 611 -27.35 -18.93 -2.22
CA ASN A 611 -27.41 -18.06 -1.05
C ASN A 611 -27.11 -18.82 0.26
N GLU A 612 -26.10 -19.69 0.22
CA GLU A 612 -25.67 -20.56 1.34
C GLU A 612 -24.26 -20.19 1.81
N LYS A 613 -23.97 -20.42 3.09
CA LYS A 613 -22.61 -20.22 3.63
C LYS A 613 -21.72 -21.39 3.22
N VAL A 614 -20.47 -21.11 2.83
CA VAL A 614 -19.45 -22.15 2.68
C VAL A 614 -18.99 -22.59 4.08
N PRO A 615 -18.96 -23.89 4.41
CA PRO A 615 -18.51 -24.34 5.72
C PRO A 615 -17.09 -23.88 6.05
N SER A 616 -16.87 -23.30 7.24
CA SER A 616 -15.54 -22.84 7.67
C SER A 616 -14.49 -23.95 7.67
N THR A 617 -14.91 -25.20 7.92
CA THR A 617 -14.05 -26.39 7.85
C THR A 617 -13.58 -26.70 6.42
N GLU A 618 -14.43 -26.46 5.42
CA GLU A 618 -14.08 -26.60 4.01
C GLU A 618 -13.10 -25.50 3.58
N MET A 619 -13.36 -24.26 4.00
CA MET A 619 -12.44 -23.14 3.77
C MET A 619 -11.06 -23.44 4.39
N ALA A 620 -11.02 -23.83 5.67
CA ALA A 620 -9.76 -24.17 6.35
C ALA A 620 -9.01 -25.32 5.67
N ALA A 621 -9.71 -26.38 5.24
CA ALA A 621 -9.11 -27.48 4.49
C ALA A 621 -8.53 -27.01 3.14
N THR A 622 -9.23 -26.09 2.47
CA THR A 622 -8.75 -25.48 1.22
C THR A 622 -7.48 -24.66 1.46
N ILE A 623 -7.45 -23.80 2.50
CA ILE A 623 -6.26 -23.01 2.87
C ILE A 623 -5.06 -23.92 3.13
N HIS A 624 -5.27 -25.00 3.91
CA HIS A 624 -4.24 -26.00 4.19
C HIS A 624 -3.69 -26.62 2.89
N SER A 625 -4.57 -27.04 1.98
CA SER A 625 -4.20 -27.60 0.68
C SER A 625 -3.41 -26.59 -0.18
N LEU A 626 -3.84 -25.33 -0.25
CA LEU A 626 -3.13 -24.28 -0.99
C LEU A 626 -1.71 -24.08 -0.43
N TYR A 627 -1.56 -24.03 0.89
CA TYR A 627 -0.24 -23.89 1.53
C TYR A 627 0.68 -25.09 1.29
N GLN A 628 0.15 -26.32 1.30
CA GLN A 628 0.92 -27.52 0.95
C GLN A 628 1.39 -27.49 -0.52
N GLN A 629 0.60 -26.89 -1.41
CA GLN A 629 0.93 -26.74 -2.83
C GLN A 629 1.88 -25.56 -3.13
N GLY A 630 2.27 -24.81 -2.09
CA GLY A 630 3.25 -23.73 -2.16
C GLY A 630 2.65 -22.33 -2.35
N VAL A 631 1.33 -22.17 -2.24
CA VAL A 631 0.70 -20.85 -2.23
C VAL A 631 1.22 -20.03 -1.03
N MET A 632 1.46 -18.74 -1.26
CA MET A 632 1.97 -17.82 -0.25
C MET A 632 0.88 -16.91 0.32
N HIS A 633 -0.07 -16.46 -0.50
CA HIS A 633 -1.06 -15.46 -0.12
C HIS A 633 -2.47 -15.99 -0.33
N VAL A 634 -3.31 -15.86 0.70
CA VAL A 634 -4.69 -16.35 0.70
C VAL A 634 -5.60 -15.30 1.30
N GLY A 635 -6.74 -15.08 0.65
CA GLY A 635 -7.82 -14.23 1.15
C GLY A 635 -9.16 -14.95 1.12
N TYR A 636 -10.18 -14.34 1.71
CA TYR A 636 -11.56 -14.78 1.54
C TYR A 636 -12.54 -13.60 1.48
N TYR A 637 -13.67 -13.80 0.81
CA TYR A 637 -14.77 -12.86 0.71
C TYR A 637 -16.15 -13.57 0.75
N PRO A 638 -17.17 -13.02 1.46
CA PRO A 638 -17.09 -11.91 2.42
C PRO A 638 -16.78 -12.38 3.84
N ASP A 639 -16.35 -11.46 4.71
CA ASP A 639 -16.61 -11.61 6.15
C ASP A 639 -17.99 -11.06 6.50
N ASP A 640 -18.80 -11.87 7.20
CA ASP A 640 -20.09 -11.49 7.74
C ASP A 640 -19.98 -11.42 9.28
N PRO A 641 -19.67 -10.24 9.84
CA PRO A 641 -19.56 -10.05 11.28
C PRO A 641 -20.93 -10.14 11.98
N ILE A 642 -22.04 -9.96 11.26
CA ILE A 642 -23.39 -10.04 11.84
C ILE A 642 -23.74 -11.50 12.15
N LYS A 643 -23.34 -12.43 11.29
CA LYS A 643 -23.64 -13.87 11.45
C LYS A 643 -22.45 -14.71 11.89
N ASP A 644 -21.39 -14.07 12.35
CA ASP A 644 -20.11 -14.67 12.72
C ASP A 644 -19.59 -15.71 11.72
N GLN A 645 -19.54 -15.33 10.44
CA GLN A 645 -19.14 -16.21 9.34
C GLN A 645 -18.01 -15.58 8.52
N PRO A 646 -16.91 -16.32 8.26
CA PRO A 646 -16.57 -17.65 8.75
C PRO A 646 -16.26 -17.68 10.26
N ASP A 647 -16.19 -18.90 10.79
CA ASP A 647 -15.82 -19.19 12.19
C ASP A 647 -14.37 -18.80 12.45
N VAL A 648 -14.16 -17.92 13.44
CA VAL A 648 -12.85 -17.29 13.71
C VAL A 648 -11.80 -18.31 14.14
N ASP A 649 -12.14 -19.29 14.98
CA ASP A 649 -11.20 -20.26 15.52
C ASP A 649 -10.71 -21.24 14.46
N THR A 650 -11.63 -21.70 13.61
CA THR A 650 -11.33 -22.61 12.50
C THR A 650 -10.40 -21.94 11.49
N MET A 651 -10.71 -20.70 11.11
CA MET A 651 -9.93 -19.94 10.14
C MET A 651 -8.58 -19.48 10.71
N HIS A 652 -8.52 -19.06 11.99
CA HIS A 652 -7.28 -18.71 12.66
C HIS A 652 -6.25 -19.84 12.61
N LYS A 653 -6.67 -21.07 12.92
CA LYS A 653 -5.80 -22.26 12.86
C LYS A 653 -5.24 -22.47 11.45
N ALA A 654 -6.08 -22.34 10.42
CA ALA A 654 -5.65 -22.49 9.04
C ALA A 654 -4.65 -21.39 8.63
N PHE A 655 -4.93 -20.12 8.96
CA PHE A 655 -4.03 -19.01 8.68
C PHE A 655 -2.71 -19.08 9.47
N ALA A 656 -2.72 -19.64 10.68
CA ALA A 656 -1.53 -19.77 11.52
C ALA A 656 -0.47 -20.72 10.95
N GLU A 657 -0.79 -21.55 9.96
CA GLU A 657 0.18 -22.43 9.27
C GLU A 657 1.28 -21.66 8.52
N LYS A 658 1.05 -20.38 8.19
CA LYS A 658 2.07 -19.49 7.62
C LYS A 658 2.44 -18.39 8.61
N SER A 659 3.73 -18.08 8.67
CA SER A 659 4.24 -16.94 9.43
C SER A 659 3.82 -15.61 8.83
N SER A 660 3.63 -14.58 9.65
CA SER A 660 3.46 -13.20 9.21
C SER A 660 4.80 -12.46 8.97
N ARG A 661 5.95 -13.16 9.08
CA ARG A 661 7.28 -12.61 8.82
C ARG A 661 7.63 -12.66 7.33
N LEU A 662 8.62 -11.85 6.91
CA LEU A 662 9.19 -11.90 5.56
C LEU A 662 9.91 -13.24 5.33
N VAL A 663 9.71 -13.82 4.14
CA VAL A 663 10.32 -15.08 3.69
C VAL A 663 11.01 -14.85 2.33
N PRO A 664 12.31 -15.19 2.19
CA PRO A 664 13.09 -14.92 0.97
C PRO A 664 12.54 -15.45 -0.35
#